data_AF-A0A426ZXY9-F1
#
_entry.id   AF-A0A426ZXY9-F1
#
_cell.length_a   1.000
_cell.length_b   1.000
_cell.length_c   1.000
_cell.angle_alpha   90.00
_cell.angle_beta   90.00
_cell.angle_gamma   90.00
#
_symmetry.space_group_name_H-M   'P 1'
#
loop_
_entity.id
_entity.type
_entity.pdbx_description
1 polymer ?
#
loop_
_entity_poly.entity_id
_entity_poly.type
_entity_poly.pdbx_seq_one_letter_code
_entity_poly.pdbx_strand_id
1 'polypeptide(L)'
;MGHRCVLFRCYVFFLFFHGCTLLVSEGQLLPIVDDQGGSPNGLQTYIVHVEKPEGIEFLSSEDLQRWHESFLPNTTLDSGEPRLLYSYREAISGFAARLTAEEVRAMEAMNGFVYARPDKVRRIQTTYTPEFLGLSQWNGTWRMTSWGEGIVIGVIDTGIYPSHPSFSDDGMARPPKKFKGSCSSKSGVKCNHKIVGARAFRNGKKVSAIDDDGHGTHVASTAAGNFVFDAEVLGMALGTASGMAPRAHLSIYKVCFEDRCHDCDILAAIERAIKDKVNIISMSLGGETPDNFTDDPVAQGSLAALRHQISAVTAAGNQGPENSTLSHEAPWVLTVGASTTDRKIIAIVKLGDGTELAGQSAYQPSSFNSSDLMPIVIPGATGDFLASYCVKGSLDFIDVSGKIVVCFTGEIDNIEKGKVVYKAGGAAMIIINDKNEGYTTDAEAHVLPASHLTYEDGLKVLEYYLAAMDSAMATIVFEDTVFGQRPAPAVASFSSRGPALTNGGILKPDVLAPGVNILAAWPFKVGPHLTSTPEPTFNFLSGTSMATPHVSGIVALIKTKHPEWSPSAIQSAIITSAIILDLDGNYIVDEYTNTTAVIFAIGAGQVNPSGAVDPGLIYEINPDDYTGYLCGLGYTNKEVTALVGRKVKCCKVRHIDAQQLNTPSIVVDISSDSMEVIILERTAKNVGDVAEDYRAQITAPPGVTVELSIYELRFWRPGQEVSFEIRIRVNSTVSAGSGSFSGGKLEWISDKHVVTSPIAIKWT
;
A
#
# COMPACT_ATOMS: atom_id res chain seq x y z
N MET A 1 10.69 6.21 85.02
CA MET A 1 11.97 6.17 85.77
C MET A 1 13.03 5.72 84.78
N GLY A 2 14.09 6.42 84.42
CA GLY A 2 14.64 7.72 84.77
C GLY A 2 15.85 7.95 83.85
N HIS A 3 15.95 9.17 83.33
CA HIS A 3 17.05 9.92 82.70
C HIS A 3 18.37 9.26 82.22
N ARG A 4 18.63 9.53 80.92
CA ARG A 4 19.87 10.06 80.28
C ARG A 4 21.10 10.32 81.17
N CYS A 5 22.29 9.95 80.68
CA CYS A 5 23.43 10.87 80.60
C CYS A 5 24.48 10.48 79.55
N VAL A 6 25.11 11.50 79.00
CA VAL A 6 26.02 11.58 77.83
C VAL A 6 27.48 11.64 78.31
N LEU A 7 28.47 11.19 77.50
CA LEU A 7 29.70 11.93 77.08
C LEU A 7 30.95 11.04 76.76
N PHE A 8 31.49 11.30 75.56
CA PHE A 8 32.90 11.59 75.18
C PHE A 8 33.99 10.52 74.88
N ARG A 9 34.43 10.62 73.61
CA ARG A 9 35.80 10.79 73.04
C ARG A 9 36.85 9.65 73.03
N CYS A 10 37.12 9.25 71.78
CA CYS A 10 38.39 9.26 71.04
C CYS A 10 39.63 8.54 71.60
N TYR A 11 40.16 7.60 70.80
CA TYR A 11 41.59 7.53 70.46
C TYR A 11 41.78 7.03 69.03
N VAL A 12 42.69 7.68 68.31
CA VAL A 12 43.15 7.38 66.94
C VAL A 12 44.68 7.20 67.00
N PHE A 13 45.21 6.47 66.01
CA PHE A 13 46.60 6.38 65.52
C PHE A 13 47.50 5.32 66.21
N PHE A 14 48.40 4.58 65.53
CA PHE A 14 49.18 4.89 64.31
C PHE A 14 49.55 3.64 63.48
N LEU A 15 49.89 3.92 62.22
CA LEU A 15 50.36 3.10 61.10
C LEU A 15 51.71 2.38 61.30
N PHE A 16 51.97 1.36 60.46
CA PHE A 16 53.28 1.15 59.84
C PHE A 16 53.15 0.83 58.34
N PHE A 17 53.84 1.63 57.53
CA PHE A 17 54.03 1.53 56.08
C PHE A 17 55.35 0.81 55.77
N HIS A 18 55.39 0.02 54.70
CA HIS A 18 56.57 -0.17 53.85
C HIS A 18 56.09 -0.25 52.40
N GLY A 19 56.67 0.57 51.53
CA GLY A 19 56.31 0.69 50.12
C GLY A 19 57.51 0.54 49.19
N CYS A 20 57.21 0.43 47.89
CA CYS A 20 57.93 0.92 46.69
C CYS A 20 57.62 0.00 45.48
N THR A 21 57.34 0.41 44.23
CA THR A 21 56.96 1.70 43.60
C THR A 21 56.64 1.43 42.10
N LEU A 22 55.57 2.06 41.60
CA LEU A 22 55.34 2.72 40.28
C LEU A 22 55.49 1.98 38.92
N LEU A 23 54.41 2.05 38.11
CA LEU A 23 54.38 2.66 36.77
C LEU A 23 52.92 2.98 36.33
N VAL A 24 52.77 4.08 35.59
CA VAL A 24 51.53 4.73 35.10
C VAL A 24 51.19 4.23 33.69
N SER A 25 49.90 4.13 33.32
CA SER A 25 49.41 4.35 31.94
C SER A 25 47.89 4.49 31.88
N GLU A 26 47.48 5.39 31.00
CA GLU A 26 46.16 5.90 30.64
C GLU A 26 45.23 4.87 29.97
N GLY A 27 43.92 5.17 30.03
CA GLY A 27 43.04 5.14 28.87
C GLY A 27 42.40 3.81 28.47
N GLN A 28 41.13 3.62 28.83
CA GLN A 28 40.15 2.98 27.94
C GLN A 28 38.79 3.64 28.11
N LEU A 29 38.53 4.59 27.22
CA LEU A 29 37.21 5.08 26.84
C LEU A 29 36.61 4.12 25.80
N LEU A 30 35.30 3.86 25.93
CA LEU A 30 34.25 3.83 24.90
C LEU A 30 33.13 2.81 25.26
N PRO A 31 31.88 2.96 24.77
CA PRO A 31 31.26 4.12 24.13
C PRO A 31 30.06 4.69 24.91
N ILE A 32 29.81 5.96 24.63
CA ILE A 32 28.61 6.71 24.99
C ILE A 32 27.45 6.13 24.18
N VAL A 33 26.43 5.61 24.88
CA VAL A 33 25.09 5.42 24.31
C VAL A 33 24.38 6.74 24.49
N ASP A 34 24.24 7.50 23.41
CA ASP A 34 23.36 8.64 23.34
C ASP A 34 22.10 8.18 22.59
N ASP A 35 20.99 8.06 23.31
CA ASP A 35 19.66 7.84 22.75
C ASP A 35 18.67 8.82 23.41
N GLN A 36 18.53 9.97 22.75
CA GLN A 36 17.36 10.82 22.53
C GLN A 36 16.22 10.78 23.58
N GLY A 37 15.93 11.94 24.19
CA GLY A 37 14.62 12.25 24.79
C GLY A 37 14.59 12.66 26.26
N GLY A 38 15.72 13.06 26.85
CA GLY A 38 15.77 13.45 28.27
C GLY A 38 15.06 14.77 28.58
N SER A 39 14.05 14.71 29.46
CA SER A 39 13.61 15.85 30.27
C SER A 39 14.83 16.56 30.89
N PRO A 40 14.87 17.90 30.97
CA PRO A 40 16.00 18.65 31.56
C PRO A 40 16.40 18.21 32.98
N ASN A 41 15.51 17.49 33.67
CA ASN A 41 15.68 17.04 35.04
C ASN A 41 15.89 15.51 35.17
N GLY A 42 16.09 14.76 34.08
CA GLY A 42 16.34 13.30 34.12
C GLY A 42 15.15 12.44 34.56
N LEU A 43 13.96 13.02 34.65
CA LEU A 43 12.71 12.36 35.02
C LEU A 43 12.10 11.61 33.83
N GLN A 44 11.82 10.33 34.00
CA GLN A 44 11.11 9.46 33.05
C GLN A 44 10.01 8.68 33.77
N THR A 45 8.97 8.25 33.05
CA THR A 45 8.00 7.31 33.60
C THR A 45 8.58 5.90 33.66
N TYR A 46 8.49 5.28 34.83
CA TYR A 46 8.84 3.87 35.04
C TYR A 46 7.60 3.07 35.42
N ILE A 47 7.60 1.80 35.03
CA ILE A 47 6.68 0.78 35.52
C ILE A 47 7.44 -0.07 36.54
N VAL A 48 6.99 -0.05 37.79
CA VAL A 48 7.62 -0.67 38.96
C VAL A 48 6.78 -1.87 39.40
N HIS A 49 7.44 -3.01 39.56
CA HIS A 49 6.85 -4.25 40.06
C HIS A 49 7.26 -4.47 41.52
N VAL A 50 6.29 -4.80 42.36
CA VAL A 50 6.48 -5.01 43.80
C VAL A 50 5.85 -6.32 44.25
N GLU A 51 6.45 -6.97 45.24
CA GLU A 51 5.92 -8.14 45.91
C GLU A 51 5.00 -7.71 47.05
N LYS A 52 3.78 -8.25 47.05
CA LYS A 52 2.79 -7.93 48.07
C LYS A 52 3.21 -8.56 49.41
N PRO A 53 3.16 -7.83 50.54
CA PRO A 53 3.48 -8.40 51.84
C PRO A 53 2.54 -9.55 52.20
N GLU A 54 3.11 -10.68 52.64
CA GLU A 54 2.32 -11.83 53.10
C GLU A 54 1.41 -11.44 54.28
N GLY A 55 0.12 -11.80 54.18
CA GLY A 55 -0.86 -11.60 55.25
C GLY A 55 -1.51 -10.21 55.33
N ILE A 56 -1.22 -9.28 54.41
CA ILE A 56 -1.87 -7.95 54.35
C ILE A 56 -2.90 -7.89 53.22
N GLU A 57 -4.15 -7.57 53.53
CA GLU A 57 -5.19 -7.24 52.54
C GLU A 57 -5.40 -5.73 52.45
N PHE A 58 -5.10 -5.15 51.29
CA PHE A 58 -5.43 -3.75 50.98
C PHE A 58 -6.91 -3.64 50.60
N LEU A 59 -7.77 -3.46 51.61
CA LEU A 59 -9.23 -3.46 51.47
C LEU A 59 -9.74 -2.33 50.57
N SER A 60 -9.07 -1.17 50.56
CA SER A 60 -9.41 -0.04 49.69
C SER A 60 -8.34 0.27 48.64
N SER A 61 -8.74 0.92 47.55
CA SER A 61 -7.81 1.43 46.53
C SER A 61 -6.86 2.50 47.10
N GLU A 62 -7.30 3.25 48.10
CA GLU A 62 -6.50 4.27 48.79
C GLU A 62 -5.38 3.65 49.63
N ASP A 63 -5.63 2.53 50.31
CA ASP A 63 -4.61 1.82 51.08
C ASP A 63 -3.51 1.24 50.18
N LEU A 64 -3.92 0.68 49.04
CA LEU A 64 -3.00 0.17 48.02
C LEU A 64 -2.16 1.32 47.43
N GLN A 65 -2.81 2.45 47.13
CA GLN A 65 -2.13 3.62 46.59
C GLN A 65 -1.10 4.17 47.58
N ARG A 66 -1.46 4.35 48.86
CA ARG A 66 -0.51 4.81 49.91
C ARG A 66 0.66 3.87 50.09
N TRP A 67 0.43 2.56 49.98
CA TRP A 67 1.51 1.59 50.02
C TRP A 67 2.44 1.73 48.82
N HIS A 68 1.92 1.90 47.60
CA HIS A 68 2.76 2.18 46.43
C HIS A 68 3.50 3.53 46.53
N GLU A 69 2.87 4.57 47.09
CA GLU A 69 3.50 5.87 47.36
C GLU A 69 4.68 5.76 48.34
N SER A 70 4.69 4.75 49.23
CA SER A 70 5.79 4.53 50.17
C SER A 70 7.12 4.13 49.53
N PHE A 71 7.09 3.66 48.27
CA PHE A 71 8.29 3.38 47.49
C PHE A 71 8.87 4.64 46.84
N LEU A 72 8.09 5.73 46.77
CA LEU A 72 8.52 6.97 46.12
C LEU A 72 9.25 7.87 47.12
N PRO A 73 10.27 8.64 46.66
CA PRO A 73 11.01 9.53 47.56
C PRO A 73 10.11 10.64 48.14
N ASN A 74 9.15 11.12 47.34
CA ASN A 74 8.08 12.06 47.71
C ASN A 74 6.82 11.75 46.89
N THR A 75 5.64 12.22 47.32
CA THR A 75 4.38 12.03 46.59
C THR A 75 4.22 12.95 45.37
N THR A 76 4.90 14.10 45.37
CA THR A 76 4.84 15.11 44.29
C THR A 76 6.23 15.51 43.80
N LEU A 77 6.29 15.99 42.56
CA LEU A 77 7.45 16.67 41.98
C LEU A 77 7.52 18.13 42.49
N ASP A 78 8.67 18.78 42.29
CA ASP A 78 8.84 20.21 42.63
C ASP A 78 7.90 21.13 41.84
N SER A 79 7.38 20.64 40.70
CA SER A 79 6.33 21.29 39.91
C SER A 79 4.94 21.23 40.55
N GLY A 80 4.75 20.48 41.63
CA GLY A 80 3.45 20.21 42.26
C GLY A 80 2.66 19.06 41.62
N GLU A 81 3.19 18.44 40.57
CA GLU A 81 2.55 17.28 39.92
C GLU A 81 2.74 15.99 40.74
N PRO A 82 1.77 15.07 40.75
CA PRO A 82 1.94 13.77 41.41
C PRO A 82 3.01 12.93 40.72
N ARG A 83 3.85 12.28 41.53
CA ARG A 83 4.87 11.32 41.06
C ARG A 83 4.26 9.97 40.72
N LEU A 84 3.30 9.51 41.53
CA LEU A 84 2.54 8.30 41.25
C LEU A 84 1.52 8.59 40.14
N LEU A 85 1.60 7.87 39.04
CA LEU A 85 0.67 8.00 37.92
C LEU A 85 -0.49 7.01 38.06
N TYR A 86 -0.16 5.75 38.30
CA TYR A 86 -1.14 4.67 38.37
C TYR A 86 -0.71 3.65 39.42
N SER A 87 -1.69 3.17 40.19
CA SER A 87 -1.53 2.07 41.14
C SER A 87 -2.30 0.86 40.61
N TYR A 88 -1.60 -0.22 40.29
CA TYR A 88 -2.21 -1.41 39.69
C TYR A 88 -2.54 -2.43 40.78
N ARG A 89 -3.76 -2.99 40.72
CA ARG A 89 -4.21 -4.07 41.60
C ARG A 89 -4.27 -5.42 40.90
N GLU A 90 -4.85 -5.44 39.71
CA GLU A 90 -5.21 -6.68 38.99
C GLU A 90 -4.26 -7.02 37.84
N ALA A 91 -3.79 -6.00 37.09
CA ALA A 91 -2.99 -6.21 35.88
C ALA A 91 -1.57 -6.68 36.21
N ILE A 92 -0.98 -6.08 37.24
CA ILE A 92 0.31 -6.42 37.85
C ILE A 92 0.27 -6.03 39.32
N SER A 93 1.12 -6.64 40.16
CA SER A 93 1.44 -6.13 41.49
C SER A 93 2.50 -5.04 41.33
N GLY A 94 2.09 -3.78 41.32
CA GLY A 94 2.97 -2.70 40.88
C GLY A 94 2.29 -1.35 40.66
N PHE A 95 3.10 -0.37 40.25
CA PHE A 95 2.65 0.99 39.95
C PHE A 95 3.46 1.62 38.82
N ALA A 96 2.94 2.71 38.25
CA ALA A 96 3.69 3.57 37.33
C ALA A 96 3.97 4.92 37.99
N ALA A 97 5.20 5.40 37.91
CA ALA A 97 5.62 6.65 38.53
C ALA A 97 6.69 7.39 37.73
N ARG A 98 6.77 8.72 37.91
CA ARG A 98 7.85 9.56 37.38
C ARG A 98 9.04 9.50 38.32
N LEU A 99 10.16 8.98 37.83
CA LEU A 99 11.38 8.73 38.61
C LEU A 99 12.63 9.10 37.80
N THR A 100 13.72 9.42 38.49
CA THR A 100 15.06 9.42 37.88
C THR A 100 15.69 8.04 37.94
N ALA A 101 16.74 7.81 37.14
CA ALA A 101 17.47 6.54 37.16
C ALA A 101 18.16 6.28 38.51
N GLU A 102 18.60 7.33 39.23
CA GLU A 102 19.14 7.16 40.60
C GLU A 102 18.05 6.76 41.60
N GLU A 103 16.85 7.32 41.47
CA GLU A 103 15.71 7.00 42.35
C GLU A 103 15.26 5.55 42.17
N VAL A 104 15.27 5.04 40.93
CA VAL A 104 15.02 3.62 40.66
C VAL A 104 16.08 2.74 41.31
N ARG A 105 17.37 3.09 41.17
CA ARG A 105 18.47 2.36 41.82
C ARG A 105 18.38 2.39 43.35
N ALA A 106 17.93 3.49 43.94
CA ALA A 106 17.68 3.56 45.38
C ALA A 106 16.50 2.66 45.80
N MET A 107 15.48 2.55 44.94
CA MET A 107 14.30 1.71 45.18
C MET A 107 14.63 0.21 45.16
N GLU A 108 15.67 -0.22 44.43
CA GLU A 108 16.14 -1.62 44.40
C GLU A 108 16.50 -2.16 45.78
N ALA A 109 16.88 -1.29 46.73
CA ALA A 109 17.20 -1.67 48.10
C ALA A 109 15.97 -1.75 49.03
N MET A 110 14.77 -1.40 48.55
CA MET A 110 13.55 -1.42 49.35
C MET A 110 12.94 -2.82 49.43
N ASN A 111 12.49 -3.21 50.62
CA ASN A 111 11.84 -4.50 50.82
C ASN A 111 10.52 -4.57 50.03
N GLY A 112 10.35 -5.62 49.24
CA GLY A 112 9.20 -5.78 48.34
C GLY A 112 9.38 -5.16 46.95
N PHE A 113 10.50 -4.50 46.63
CA PHE A 113 10.81 -4.15 45.24
C PHE A 113 11.23 -5.41 44.47
N VAL A 114 10.72 -5.57 43.24
CA VAL A 114 11.09 -6.70 42.36
C VAL A 114 11.95 -6.21 41.20
N TYR A 115 11.41 -5.31 40.38
CA TYR A 115 12.17 -4.64 39.32
C TYR A 115 11.41 -3.41 38.81
N ALA A 116 12.11 -2.51 38.12
CA ALA A 116 11.52 -1.39 37.42
C ALA A 116 12.06 -1.29 35.99
N ARG A 117 11.23 -0.81 35.07
CA ARG A 117 11.64 -0.55 33.69
C ARG A 117 11.05 0.77 33.19
N PRO A 118 11.72 1.48 32.27
CA PRO A 118 11.13 2.64 31.62
C PRO A 118 9.84 2.29 30.88
N ASP A 119 8.88 3.21 30.90
CA ASP A 119 7.70 3.16 30.05
C ASP A 119 8.09 3.36 28.59
N LYS A 120 7.42 2.64 27.68
CA LYS A 120 7.71 2.67 26.25
C LYS A 120 6.46 3.11 25.50
N VAL A 121 6.60 4.15 24.70
CA VAL A 121 5.54 4.57 23.77
C VAL A 121 5.35 3.47 22.72
N ARG A 122 4.10 3.01 22.54
CA ARG A 122 3.71 2.04 21.50
C ARG A 122 2.83 2.72 20.47
N ARG A 123 2.98 2.33 19.20
CA ARG A 123 2.10 2.77 18.10
C ARG A 123 1.11 1.67 17.76
N ILE A 124 -0.06 2.05 17.26
CA ILE A 124 -1.02 1.12 16.67
C ILE A 124 -0.39 0.61 15.38
N GLN A 125 -0.42 -0.71 15.17
CA GLN A 125 0.17 -1.33 13.98
C GLN A 125 -0.93 -2.17 13.34
N THR A 126 -1.55 -1.64 12.28
CA THR A 126 -2.03 -2.49 11.18
C THR A 126 -0.89 -2.58 10.16
N THR A 127 -0.80 -3.51 9.20
CA THR A 127 0.34 -3.54 8.24
C THR A 127 0.27 -2.45 7.16
N TYR A 128 -0.19 -1.29 7.63
CA TYR A 128 -0.09 0.09 7.20
C TYR A 128 -1.07 0.57 6.16
N THR A 129 -1.30 -0.17 5.09
CA THR A 129 -2.07 0.37 3.96
C THR A 129 -3.54 0.71 4.27
N PRO A 130 -4.28 0.00 5.15
CA PRO A 130 -5.61 0.48 5.56
C PRO A 130 -5.53 1.80 6.32
N GLU A 131 -4.59 1.92 7.25
CA GLU A 131 -4.40 3.13 8.07
C GLU A 131 -3.92 4.32 7.25
N PHE A 132 -3.00 4.11 6.31
CA PHE A 132 -2.56 5.09 5.31
C PHE A 132 -3.73 5.65 4.49
N LEU A 133 -4.72 4.80 4.18
CA LEU A 133 -5.95 5.19 3.50
C LEU A 133 -7.06 5.68 4.46
N GLY A 134 -6.74 5.91 5.73
CA GLY A 134 -7.68 6.44 6.74
C GLY A 134 -8.70 5.42 7.29
N LEU A 135 -8.47 4.12 7.10
CA LEU A 135 -9.30 3.06 7.69
C LEU A 135 -8.77 2.68 9.09
N SER A 136 -9.62 2.82 10.11
CA SER A 136 -9.27 2.55 11.50
C SER A 136 -10.22 1.52 12.13
N GLN A 137 -9.71 0.67 13.04
CA GLN A 137 -10.52 -0.37 13.70
C GLN A 137 -11.57 0.20 14.68
N TRP A 138 -11.33 1.39 15.24
CA TRP A 138 -12.07 1.89 16.39
C TRP A 138 -13.20 2.86 16.00
N ASN A 139 -13.10 3.51 14.84
CA ASN A 139 -14.06 4.48 14.33
C ASN A 139 -13.99 4.61 12.80
N GLY A 140 -14.87 5.43 12.22
CA GLY A 140 -14.81 5.77 10.79
C GLY A 140 -15.39 4.71 9.86
N THR A 141 -14.87 4.68 8.63
CA THR A 141 -15.45 3.98 7.47
C THR A 141 -15.68 2.49 7.71
N TRP A 142 -14.74 1.80 8.35
CA TRP A 142 -14.87 0.36 8.64
C TRP A 142 -16.10 0.04 9.50
N ARG A 143 -16.31 0.78 10.59
CA ARG A 143 -17.47 0.56 11.46
C ARG A 143 -18.78 0.91 10.77
N MET A 144 -18.79 1.98 9.96
CA MET A 144 -19.97 2.40 9.19
C MET A 144 -20.37 1.39 8.11
N THR A 145 -19.41 0.61 7.62
CA THR A 145 -19.58 -0.36 6.52
C THR A 145 -19.48 -1.80 7.01
N SER A 146 -19.57 -2.03 8.33
CA SER A 146 -19.42 -3.36 8.95
C SER A 146 -18.22 -4.14 8.42
N TRP A 147 -17.09 -3.47 8.14
CA TRP A 147 -15.85 -4.05 7.61
C TRP A 147 -16.03 -4.88 6.32
N GLY A 148 -17.11 -4.66 5.57
CA GLY A 148 -17.44 -5.42 4.35
C GLY A 148 -18.29 -6.68 4.57
N GLU A 149 -18.89 -6.85 5.76
CA GLU A 149 -19.68 -8.05 6.09
C GLU A 149 -20.79 -8.33 5.06
N GLY A 150 -20.92 -9.60 4.67
CA GLY A 150 -21.96 -10.06 3.74
C GLY A 150 -21.69 -9.78 2.26
N ILE A 151 -20.58 -9.13 1.93
CA ILE A 151 -20.10 -8.96 0.55
C ILE A 151 -19.17 -10.11 0.17
N VAL A 152 -19.30 -10.59 -1.07
CA VAL A 152 -18.43 -11.64 -1.62
C VAL A 152 -17.56 -11.05 -2.74
N ILE A 153 -16.24 -11.09 -2.56
CA ILE A 153 -15.25 -10.71 -3.57
C ILE A 153 -14.80 -11.97 -4.31
N GLY A 154 -15.01 -12.01 -5.62
CA GLY A 154 -14.47 -13.01 -6.52
C GLY A 154 -13.04 -12.63 -6.92
N VAL A 155 -12.04 -13.43 -6.57
CA VAL A 155 -10.63 -13.19 -6.93
C VAL A 155 -10.25 -14.14 -8.06
N ILE A 156 -9.88 -13.59 -9.22
CA ILE A 156 -9.46 -14.35 -10.40
C ILE A 156 -7.95 -14.20 -10.56
N ASP A 157 -7.19 -15.25 -10.20
CA ASP A 157 -5.73 -15.13 -10.01
C ASP A 157 -4.99 -16.51 -10.06
N THR A 158 -3.83 -16.66 -9.39
CA THR A 158 -3.03 -17.89 -9.26
C THR A 158 -3.51 -18.84 -8.16
N GLY A 159 -4.60 -18.52 -7.44
CA GLY A 159 -5.26 -19.42 -6.50
C GLY A 159 -5.32 -18.88 -5.07
N ILE A 160 -5.39 -19.78 -4.10
CA ILE A 160 -5.34 -19.43 -2.67
C ILE A 160 -4.57 -20.45 -1.83
N TYR A 161 -3.84 -20.00 -0.82
CA TYR A 161 -3.34 -20.87 0.25
C TYR A 161 -4.28 -20.81 1.47
N PRO A 162 -5.27 -21.72 1.57
CA PRO A 162 -6.43 -21.53 2.44
C PRO A 162 -6.14 -21.65 3.94
N SER A 163 -5.02 -22.26 4.31
CA SER A 163 -4.62 -22.44 5.72
C SER A 163 -3.87 -21.23 6.30
N HIS A 164 -3.63 -20.17 5.51
CA HIS A 164 -3.00 -18.96 6.01
C HIS A 164 -3.90 -18.27 7.07
N PRO A 165 -3.37 -17.73 8.18
CA PRO A 165 -4.15 -17.06 9.22
C PRO A 165 -5.07 -15.93 8.71
N SER A 166 -4.64 -15.22 7.66
CA SER A 166 -5.46 -14.18 6.99
C SER A 166 -6.78 -14.69 6.42
N PHE A 167 -6.94 -16.01 6.27
CA PHE A 167 -8.17 -16.63 5.80
C PHE A 167 -8.91 -17.41 6.89
N SER A 168 -8.56 -17.19 8.16
CA SER A 168 -9.36 -17.64 9.30
C SER A 168 -10.78 -17.06 9.21
N ASP A 169 -11.78 -17.87 9.57
CA ASP A 169 -13.16 -17.45 9.68
C ASP A 169 -13.56 -16.93 11.07
N ASP A 170 -12.57 -16.66 11.92
CA ASP A 170 -12.78 -16.04 13.23
C ASP A 170 -13.47 -14.68 13.09
N GLY A 171 -14.65 -14.57 13.73
CA GLY A 171 -15.51 -13.39 13.69
C GLY A 171 -16.19 -13.12 12.34
N MET A 172 -16.16 -14.09 11.40
CA MET A 172 -16.91 -14.00 10.15
C MET A 172 -18.37 -14.40 10.35
N ALA A 173 -19.28 -13.61 9.78
CA ALA A 173 -20.68 -14.00 9.64
C ALA A 173 -20.83 -15.19 8.68
N ARG A 174 -22.01 -15.81 8.64
CA ARG A 174 -22.29 -16.84 7.63
C ARG A 174 -22.34 -16.23 6.23
N PRO A 175 -21.94 -16.98 5.18
CA PRO A 175 -22.03 -16.51 3.81
C PRO A 175 -23.46 -16.07 3.44
N PRO A 176 -23.63 -15.02 2.63
CA PRO A 176 -24.94 -14.50 2.30
C PRO A 176 -25.75 -15.53 1.52
N LYS A 177 -27.04 -15.69 1.85
CA LYS A 177 -27.93 -16.69 1.23
C LYS A 177 -28.03 -16.61 -0.30
N LYS A 178 -27.80 -15.43 -0.87
CA LYS A 178 -27.83 -15.19 -2.33
C LYS A 178 -26.64 -15.81 -3.07
N PHE A 179 -25.52 -16.05 -2.36
CA PHE A 179 -24.32 -16.64 -2.93
C PHE A 179 -24.55 -18.12 -3.26
N LYS A 180 -24.05 -18.56 -4.41
CA LYS A 180 -24.29 -19.92 -4.96
C LYS A 180 -23.01 -20.69 -5.24
N GLY A 181 -21.85 -20.12 -4.91
CA GLY A 181 -20.57 -20.79 -5.03
C GLY A 181 -20.37 -21.88 -3.97
N SER A 182 -19.34 -22.67 -4.19
CA SER A 182 -18.88 -23.71 -3.26
C SER A 182 -17.44 -24.08 -3.57
N CYS A 183 -16.73 -24.62 -2.58
CA CYS A 183 -15.46 -25.30 -2.82
C CYS A 183 -15.74 -26.66 -3.46
N SER A 184 -15.29 -26.85 -4.70
CA SER A 184 -15.38 -28.17 -5.33
C SER A 184 -14.43 -29.15 -4.64
N SER A 185 -14.79 -30.43 -4.52
CA SER A 185 -13.86 -31.43 -3.93
C SER A 185 -12.50 -31.51 -4.64
N LYS A 186 -12.46 -31.14 -5.93
CA LYS A 186 -11.24 -31.11 -6.75
C LYS A 186 -10.44 -29.82 -6.64
N SER A 187 -10.96 -28.77 -5.99
CA SER A 187 -10.21 -27.52 -5.82
C SER A 187 -9.07 -27.65 -4.81
N GLY A 188 -9.04 -28.72 -4.00
CA GLY A 188 -8.06 -28.86 -2.92
C GLY A 188 -8.29 -27.90 -1.74
N VAL A 189 -9.28 -27.01 -1.83
CA VAL A 189 -9.59 -26.00 -0.81
C VAL A 189 -10.79 -26.46 0.01
N LYS A 190 -10.64 -26.46 1.33
CA LYS A 190 -11.76 -26.64 2.25
C LYS A 190 -12.33 -25.26 2.58
N CYS A 191 -13.59 -25.03 2.18
CA CYS A 191 -14.29 -23.79 2.50
C CYS A 191 -14.51 -23.62 4.00
N ASN A 192 -14.54 -22.38 4.44
CA ASN A 192 -14.96 -21.92 5.77
C ASN A 192 -15.87 -20.68 5.60
N HIS A 193 -16.14 -19.89 6.64
CA HIS A 193 -16.93 -18.66 6.41
C HIS A 193 -16.12 -17.52 5.78
N LYS A 194 -14.80 -17.64 5.64
CA LYS A 194 -13.95 -16.65 4.98
C LYS A 194 -13.81 -16.92 3.48
N ILE A 195 -13.31 -18.10 3.13
CA ILE A 195 -13.27 -18.64 1.77
C ILE A 195 -14.53 -19.48 1.55
N VAL A 196 -15.48 -18.92 0.82
CA VAL A 196 -16.83 -19.49 0.63
C VAL A 196 -16.99 -20.21 -0.71
N GLY A 197 -16.07 -19.98 -1.65
CA GLY A 197 -16.00 -20.67 -2.93
C GLY A 197 -14.55 -20.82 -3.39
N ALA A 198 -14.26 -21.92 -4.09
CA ALA A 198 -12.96 -22.13 -4.71
C ALA A 198 -13.06 -23.05 -5.92
N ARG A 199 -12.52 -22.61 -7.05
CA ARG A 199 -12.46 -23.36 -8.32
C ARG A 199 -11.22 -22.96 -9.11
N ALA A 200 -10.76 -23.85 -9.98
CA ALA A 200 -9.71 -23.57 -10.93
C ALA A 200 -10.13 -23.93 -12.36
N PHE A 201 -9.57 -23.23 -13.33
CA PHE A 201 -9.81 -23.38 -14.76
C PHE A 201 -8.45 -23.45 -15.47
N ARG A 202 -8.17 -24.57 -16.13
CA ARG A 202 -6.94 -24.76 -16.90
C ARG A 202 -7.27 -25.50 -18.20
N ASN A 203 -7.60 -24.77 -19.25
CA ASN A 203 -7.98 -25.30 -20.56
C ASN A 203 -9.05 -26.42 -20.45
N GLY A 204 -10.09 -26.17 -19.65
CA GLY A 204 -11.20 -27.10 -19.40
C GLY A 204 -10.89 -28.28 -18.46
N LYS A 205 -9.65 -28.39 -17.95
CA LYS A 205 -9.27 -29.43 -16.98
C LYS A 205 -9.74 -29.06 -15.57
N LYS A 206 -10.14 -30.07 -14.79
CA LYS A 206 -10.42 -29.91 -13.36
C LYS A 206 -9.11 -30.02 -12.59
N VAL A 207 -8.62 -28.91 -12.07
CA VAL A 207 -7.35 -28.81 -11.32
C VAL A 207 -7.57 -28.18 -9.94
N SER A 208 -6.51 -28.19 -9.13
CA SER A 208 -6.50 -27.57 -7.81
C SER A 208 -6.58 -26.04 -7.92
N ALA A 209 -7.26 -25.41 -6.96
CA ALA A 209 -7.26 -23.96 -6.75
C ALA A 209 -6.25 -23.53 -5.66
N ILE A 210 -5.44 -24.47 -5.16
CA ILE A 210 -4.32 -24.17 -4.28
C ILE A 210 -3.33 -23.28 -5.02
N ASP A 211 -2.87 -22.27 -4.32
CA ASP A 211 -1.82 -21.38 -4.77
C ASP A 211 -0.44 -22.02 -4.55
N ASP A 212 0.29 -22.19 -5.65
CA ASP A 212 1.67 -22.67 -5.71
C ASP A 212 2.65 -21.59 -6.19
N ASP A 213 2.13 -20.37 -6.40
CA ASP A 213 2.85 -19.21 -6.89
C ASP A 213 2.95 -18.15 -5.77
N GLY A 214 1.82 -17.80 -5.17
CA GLY A 214 1.69 -16.90 -4.03
C GLY A 214 0.96 -15.59 -4.35
N HIS A 215 0.95 -15.16 -5.62
CA HIS A 215 0.33 -13.90 -6.03
C HIS A 215 -1.16 -13.83 -5.65
N GLY A 216 -1.93 -14.90 -5.91
CA GLY A 216 -3.35 -15.00 -5.59
C GLY A 216 -3.64 -14.92 -4.09
N THR A 217 -2.80 -15.55 -3.27
CA THR A 217 -2.84 -15.46 -1.81
C THR A 217 -2.58 -14.03 -1.33
N HIS A 218 -1.60 -13.36 -1.94
CA HIS A 218 -1.24 -11.98 -1.64
C HIS A 218 -2.40 -11.02 -1.96
N VAL A 219 -2.94 -11.05 -3.17
CA VAL A 219 -4.05 -10.16 -3.56
C VAL A 219 -5.34 -10.45 -2.82
N ALA A 220 -5.68 -11.72 -2.56
CA ALA A 220 -6.89 -12.07 -1.82
C ALA A 220 -6.84 -11.56 -0.37
N SER A 221 -5.67 -11.64 0.28
CA SER A 221 -5.49 -11.11 1.63
C SER A 221 -5.39 -9.58 1.67
N THR A 222 -4.92 -8.93 0.60
CA THR A 222 -4.96 -7.46 0.49
C THR A 222 -6.40 -6.94 0.35
N ALA A 223 -7.25 -7.64 -0.40
CA ALA A 223 -8.65 -7.25 -0.57
C ALA A 223 -9.47 -7.48 0.70
N ALA A 224 -9.37 -8.68 1.26
CA ALA A 224 -10.20 -9.11 2.37
C ALA A 224 -9.47 -10.10 3.27
N GLY A 225 -8.20 -9.92 3.61
CA GLY A 225 -7.57 -10.67 4.70
C GLY A 225 -8.23 -10.33 6.04
N ASN A 226 -8.45 -11.33 6.90
CA ASN A 226 -8.84 -11.11 8.29
C ASN A 226 -7.67 -10.48 9.07
N PHE A 227 -7.95 -10.00 10.28
CA PHE A 227 -6.91 -9.45 11.15
C PHE A 227 -5.93 -10.54 11.58
N VAL A 228 -4.64 -10.32 11.34
CA VAL A 228 -3.55 -11.20 11.80
C VAL A 228 -2.54 -10.36 12.55
N PHE A 229 -2.42 -10.60 13.85
CA PHE A 229 -1.44 -9.91 14.69
C PHE A 229 -0.03 -10.41 14.43
N ASP A 230 0.96 -9.57 14.73
CA ASP A 230 2.39 -9.88 14.61
C ASP A 230 2.80 -10.35 13.20
N ALA A 231 2.13 -9.82 12.18
CA ALA A 231 2.50 -10.02 10.78
C ALA A 231 3.75 -9.21 10.46
N GLU A 232 4.74 -9.86 9.85
CA GLU A 232 6.06 -9.30 9.54
C GLU A 232 6.69 -10.05 8.36
N VAL A 233 7.66 -9.41 7.71
CA VAL A 233 8.53 -10.04 6.70
C VAL A 233 9.99 -9.91 7.15
N LEU A 234 10.58 -10.99 7.66
CA LEU A 234 11.97 -11.02 8.15
C LEU A 234 12.28 -9.97 9.24
N GLY A 235 11.33 -9.73 10.13
CA GLY A 235 11.32 -8.71 11.18
C GLY A 235 10.76 -7.36 10.73
N MET A 236 10.54 -7.16 9.44
CA MET A 236 10.14 -5.87 8.87
C MET A 236 8.63 -5.67 8.83
N ALA A 237 8.21 -4.41 8.97
CA ALA A 237 6.83 -3.95 9.01
C ALA A 237 5.92 -4.71 9.99
N LEU A 238 6.48 -5.11 11.14
CA LEU A 238 5.76 -5.78 12.22
C LEU A 238 4.47 -5.03 12.58
N GLY A 239 3.34 -5.72 12.51
CA GLY A 239 2.04 -5.15 12.82
C GLY A 239 0.85 -6.09 12.62
N THR A 240 -0.35 -5.54 12.55
CA THR A 240 -1.60 -6.31 12.32
C THR A 240 -1.98 -6.31 10.86
N ALA A 241 -1.74 -7.40 10.13
CA ALA A 241 -2.20 -7.50 8.76
C ALA A 241 -3.72 -7.53 8.66
N SER A 242 -4.26 -6.86 7.64
CA SER A 242 -5.70 -6.83 7.33
C SER A 242 -5.90 -6.44 5.88
N GLY A 243 -6.91 -7.02 5.24
CA GLY A 243 -7.38 -6.48 3.97
C GLY A 243 -8.17 -5.18 4.16
N MET A 244 -8.53 -4.51 3.06
CA MET A 244 -9.39 -3.32 3.11
C MET A 244 -10.82 -3.65 3.59
N ALA A 245 -11.31 -4.87 3.36
CA ALA A 245 -12.60 -5.34 3.84
C ALA A 245 -12.46 -6.66 4.63
N PRO A 246 -11.97 -6.61 5.90
CA PRO A 246 -11.57 -7.82 6.62
C PRO A 246 -12.75 -8.75 6.96
N ARG A 247 -13.99 -8.28 6.92
CA ARG A 247 -15.20 -9.09 7.12
C ARG A 247 -15.92 -9.48 5.82
N ALA A 248 -15.39 -9.12 4.66
CA ALA A 248 -15.88 -9.64 3.38
C ALA A 248 -15.46 -11.11 3.17
N HIS A 249 -16.28 -11.84 2.42
CA HIS A 249 -16.04 -13.21 2.00
C HIS A 249 -15.24 -13.27 0.69
N LEU A 250 -14.54 -14.37 0.47
CA LEU A 250 -13.74 -14.62 -0.72
C LEU A 250 -14.30 -15.82 -1.51
N SER A 251 -14.39 -15.66 -2.84
CA SER A 251 -14.61 -16.76 -3.78
C SER A 251 -13.45 -16.80 -4.78
N ILE A 252 -12.68 -17.89 -4.76
CA ILE A 252 -11.40 -17.98 -5.47
C ILE A 252 -11.57 -18.68 -6.82
N TYR A 253 -11.01 -18.10 -7.86
CA TYR A 253 -11.02 -18.61 -9.22
C TYR A 253 -9.59 -18.62 -9.78
N LYS A 254 -8.91 -19.77 -9.67
CA LYS A 254 -7.55 -19.91 -10.23
C LYS A 254 -7.62 -20.04 -11.76
N VAL A 255 -6.98 -19.12 -12.47
CA VAL A 255 -6.87 -19.14 -13.95
C VAL A 255 -5.43 -19.02 -14.43
N CYS A 256 -4.54 -18.57 -13.56
CA CYS A 256 -3.13 -18.37 -13.87
C CYS A 256 -2.30 -19.56 -13.37
N PHE A 257 -1.42 -20.08 -14.23
CA PHE A 257 -0.51 -21.19 -13.95
C PHE A 257 0.82 -20.90 -14.62
N GLU A 258 1.93 -21.01 -13.88
CA GLU A 258 3.27 -20.71 -14.41
C GLU A 258 3.28 -19.31 -15.06
N ASP A 259 2.76 -18.31 -14.32
CA ASP A 259 2.66 -16.89 -14.71
C ASP A 259 1.86 -16.59 -15.98
N ARG A 260 1.06 -17.55 -16.45
CA ARG A 260 0.24 -17.42 -17.65
C ARG A 260 -1.22 -17.61 -17.33
N CYS A 261 -2.04 -16.68 -17.81
CA CYS A 261 -3.49 -16.71 -17.67
C CYS A 261 -4.09 -16.83 -19.08
N HIS A 262 -4.86 -17.89 -19.35
CA HIS A 262 -5.48 -18.05 -20.68
C HIS A 262 -6.84 -17.37 -20.74
N ASP A 263 -7.13 -16.65 -21.82
CA ASP A 263 -8.39 -15.92 -22.04
C ASP A 263 -9.64 -16.79 -21.84
N CYS A 264 -9.60 -18.03 -22.32
CA CYS A 264 -10.72 -18.96 -22.18
C CYS A 264 -10.98 -19.34 -20.71
N ASP A 265 -9.93 -19.42 -19.90
CA ASP A 265 -10.02 -19.70 -18.46
C ASP A 265 -10.49 -18.45 -17.69
N ILE A 266 -10.03 -17.26 -18.08
CA ILE A 266 -10.50 -15.96 -17.55
C ILE A 266 -12.01 -15.81 -17.78
N LEU A 267 -12.49 -15.98 -19.02
CA LEU A 267 -13.92 -15.91 -19.32
C LEU A 267 -14.73 -16.97 -18.57
N ALA A 268 -14.21 -18.19 -18.45
CA ALA A 268 -14.88 -19.25 -17.70
C ALA A 268 -14.98 -18.92 -16.19
N ALA A 269 -13.96 -18.26 -15.64
CA ALA A 269 -13.97 -17.78 -14.26
C ALA A 269 -14.97 -16.65 -14.04
N ILE A 270 -15.02 -15.65 -14.94
CA ILE A 270 -16.00 -14.55 -14.86
C ILE A 270 -17.43 -15.09 -14.96
N GLU A 271 -17.70 -15.97 -15.94
CA GLU A 271 -19.00 -16.65 -16.08
C GLU A 271 -19.37 -17.41 -14.80
N ARG A 272 -18.39 -18.06 -14.17
CA ARG A 272 -18.63 -18.75 -12.90
C ARG A 272 -18.91 -17.78 -11.76
N ALA A 273 -18.17 -16.68 -11.66
CA ALA A 273 -18.38 -15.63 -10.66
C ALA A 273 -19.80 -15.03 -10.76
N ILE A 274 -20.28 -14.78 -11.98
CA ILE A 274 -21.66 -14.35 -12.25
C ILE A 274 -22.68 -15.38 -11.77
N LYS A 275 -22.46 -16.66 -12.06
CA LYS A 275 -23.34 -17.77 -11.59
C LYS A 275 -23.33 -17.91 -10.08
N ASP A 276 -22.18 -17.68 -9.45
CA ASP A 276 -22.00 -17.74 -8.00
C ASP A 276 -22.59 -16.53 -7.28
N LYS A 277 -22.98 -15.47 -8.01
CA LYS A 277 -23.55 -14.24 -7.47
C LYS A 277 -22.57 -13.53 -6.52
N VAL A 278 -21.30 -13.45 -6.91
CA VAL A 278 -20.35 -12.55 -6.27
C VAL A 278 -20.82 -11.09 -6.41
N ASN A 279 -20.29 -10.19 -5.59
CA ASN A 279 -20.58 -8.76 -5.69
C ASN A 279 -19.54 -8.02 -6.51
N ILE A 280 -18.31 -8.52 -6.48
CA ILE A 280 -17.13 -7.86 -7.03
C ILE A 280 -16.28 -8.94 -7.71
N ILE A 281 -15.67 -8.60 -8.83
CA ILE A 281 -14.60 -9.39 -9.46
C ILE A 281 -13.33 -8.56 -9.39
N SER A 282 -12.29 -9.12 -8.77
CA SER A 282 -10.95 -8.56 -8.64
C SER A 282 -10.02 -9.34 -9.56
N MET A 283 -9.35 -8.64 -10.48
CA MET A 283 -8.50 -9.22 -11.52
C MET A 283 -7.16 -8.48 -11.57
N SER A 284 -6.14 -9.08 -10.98
CA SER A 284 -4.75 -8.59 -11.01
C SER A 284 -3.96 -9.32 -12.09
N LEU A 285 -4.50 -9.30 -13.30
CA LEU A 285 -3.96 -9.92 -14.51
C LEU A 285 -4.19 -8.94 -15.68
N GLY A 286 -3.42 -9.05 -16.76
CA GLY A 286 -3.58 -8.22 -17.96
C GLY A 286 -2.54 -8.57 -19.03
N GLY A 287 -2.79 -8.10 -20.26
CA GLY A 287 -1.82 -8.19 -21.35
C GLY A 287 -0.79 -7.06 -21.32
N GLU A 288 0.28 -7.20 -22.11
CA GLU A 288 1.31 -6.16 -22.31
C GLU A 288 0.81 -4.97 -23.14
N THR A 289 -0.17 -5.22 -24.01
CA THR A 289 -0.80 -4.20 -24.88
C THR A 289 -2.32 -4.25 -24.74
N PRO A 290 -3.03 -3.12 -24.91
CA PRO A 290 -4.49 -3.12 -24.90
C PRO A 290 -5.04 -3.84 -26.15
N ASP A 291 -5.99 -4.74 -25.93
CA ASP A 291 -6.77 -5.39 -26.98
C ASP A 291 -8.04 -4.60 -27.29
N ASN A 292 -8.59 -4.79 -28.49
CA ASN A 292 -9.96 -4.34 -28.76
C ASN A 292 -10.92 -5.05 -27.80
N PHE A 293 -12.03 -4.40 -27.44
CA PHE A 293 -12.97 -4.95 -26.46
C PHE A 293 -13.54 -6.31 -26.87
N THR A 294 -13.63 -6.62 -28.16
CA THR A 294 -14.12 -7.89 -28.69
C THR A 294 -13.15 -9.05 -28.57
N ASP A 295 -11.88 -8.75 -28.37
CA ASP A 295 -10.80 -9.73 -28.23
C ASP A 295 -10.32 -9.81 -26.77
N ASP A 296 -10.55 -8.75 -25.98
CA ASP A 296 -10.29 -8.74 -24.55
C ASP A 296 -11.33 -9.57 -23.75
N PRO A 297 -10.93 -10.67 -23.08
CA PRO A 297 -11.82 -11.47 -22.23
C PRO A 297 -12.31 -10.70 -20.99
N VAL A 298 -11.50 -9.78 -20.46
CA VAL A 298 -11.82 -8.96 -19.29
C VAL A 298 -12.87 -7.93 -19.64
N ALA A 299 -12.72 -7.21 -20.76
CA ALA A 299 -13.75 -6.28 -21.24
C ALA A 299 -15.09 -6.99 -21.49
N GLN A 300 -15.09 -8.11 -22.22
CA GLN A 300 -16.30 -8.88 -22.52
C GLN A 300 -16.98 -9.41 -21.25
N GLY A 301 -16.22 -10.12 -20.42
CA GLY A 301 -16.74 -10.74 -19.21
C GLY A 301 -17.25 -9.69 -18.21
N SER A 302 -16.54 -8.58 -18.06
CA SER A 302 -16.91 -7.51 -17.13
C SER A 302 -18.18 -6.79 -17.58
N LEU A 303 -18.40 -6.60 -18.89
CA LEU A 303 -19.66 -6.03 -19.39
C LEU A 303 -20.85 -6.96 -19.10
N ALA A 304 -20.64 -8.28 -19.20
CA ALA A 304 -21.65 -9.25 -18.80
C ALA A 304 -21.88 -9.23 -17.28
N ALA A 305 -20.83 -9.12 -16.47
CA ALA A 305 -20.90 -9.01 -15.01
C ALA A 305 -21.65 -7.75 -14.56
N LEU A 306 -21.44 -6.62 -15.23
CA LEU A 306 -22.13 -5.36 -14.96
C LEU A 306 -23.65 -5.49 -15.06
N ARG A 307 -24.16 -6.24 -16.05
CA ARG A 307 -25.62 -6.52 -16.18
C ARG A 307 -26.19 -7.30 -15.02
N HIS A 308 -25.34 -7.97 -14.25
CA HIS A 308 -25.68 -8.69 -13.04
C HIS A 308 -25.36 -7.90 -11.75
N GLN A 309 -25.11 -6.59 -11.85
CA GLN A 309 -24.79 -5.69 -10.73
C GLN A 309 -23.48 -6.09 -10.00
N ILE A 310 -22.50 -6.59 -10.77
CA ILE A 310 -21.18 -6.99 -10.28
C ILE A 310 -20.15 -5.99 -10.76
N SER A 311 -19.40 -5.39 -9.84
CA SER A 311 -18.31 -4.46 -10.17
C SER A 311 -17.04 -5.22 -10.54
N ALA A 312 -16.37 -4.81 -11.61
CA ALA A 312 -15.07 -5.34 -12.01
C ALA A 312 -13.97 -4.32 -11.68
N VAL A 313 -12.91 -4.79 -11.03
CA VAL A 313 -11.74 -3.99 -10.67
C VAL A 313 -10.49 -4.67 -11.22
N THR A 314 -9.69 -3.93 -11.98
CA THR A 314 -8.51 -4.46 -12.69
C THR A 314 -7.26 -3.64 -12.46
N ALA A 315 -6.11 -4.27 -12.67
CA ALA A 315 -4.81 -3.60 -12.66
C ALA A 315 -4.62 -2.75 -13.92
N ALA A 316 -3.95 -1.60 -13.84
CA ALA A 316 -3.61 -0.82 -15.04
C ALA A 316 -2.53 -1.50 -15.90
N GLY A 317 -1.65 -2.30 -15.29
CA GLY A 317 -0.45 -2.85 -15.92
C GLY A 317 0.83 -2.33 -15.26
N ASN A 318 1.95 -2.99 -15.52
CA ASN A 318 3.27 -2.66 -14.97
C ASN A 318 4.27 -2.33 -16.10
N GLN A 319 3.78 -1.81 -17.23
CA GLN A 319 4.54 -1.50 -18.44
C GLN A 319 4.84 0.00 -18.57
N GLY A 320 4.64 0.77 -17.50
CA GLY A 320 5.09 2.15 -17.42
C GLY A 320 6.62 2.26 -17.57
N PRO A 321 7.17 3.47 -17.70
CA PRO A 321 6.52 4.77 -17.49
C PRO A 321 6.00 5.42 -18.77
N GLU A 322 6.17 4.78 -19.94
CA GLU A 322 5.74 5.35 -21.22
C GLU A 322 4.22 5.54 -21.28
N ASN A 323 3.78 6.55 -22.05
CA ASN A 323 2.35 6.83 -22.25
C ASN A 323 1.68 5.69 -23.05
N SER A 324 0.39 5.48 -22.82
CA SER A 324 -0.44 4.49 -23.54
C SER A 324 0.02 3.04 -23.37
N THR A 325 0.45 2.69 -22.15
CA THR A 325 0.98 1.36 -21.77
C THR A 325 -0.01 0.54 -20.95
N LEU A 326 -1.19 1.09 -20.64
CA LEU A 326 -2.22 0.38 -19.86
C LEU A 326 -3.07 -0.55 -20.72
N SER A 327 -3.59 -1.63 -20.13
CA SER A 327 -4.32 -2.68 -20.86
C SER A 327 -5.84 -2.62 -20.69
N HIS A 328 -6.35 -2.43 -19.47
CA HIS A 328 -7.80 -2.47 -19.20
C HIS A 328 -8.48 -1.11 -19.41
N GLU A 329 -8.86 -0.83 -20.64
CA GLU A 329 -9.35 0.49 -21.06
C GLU A 329 -10.87 0.66 -20.99
N ALA A 330 -11.61 -0.44 -20.84
CA ALA A 330 -13.06 -0.45 -20.91
C ALA A 330 -13.70 0.47 -19.83
N PRO A 331 -14.68 1.31 -20.19
CA PRO A 331 -15.28 2.28 -19.27
C PRO A 331 -16.18 1.66 -18.20
N TRP A 332 -16.55 0.38 -18.34
CA TRP A 332 -17.32 -0.38 -17.34
C TRP A 332 -16.44 -1.17 -16.36
N VAL A 333 -15.13 -0.97 -16.41
CA VAL A 333 -14.14 -1.56 -15.51
C VAL A 333 -13.47 -0.45 -14.72
N LEU A 334 -13.21 -0.67 -13.44
CA LEU A 334 -12.42 0.24 -12.62
C LEU A 334 -10.95 -0.18 -12.67
N THR A 335 -10.13 0.61 -13.37
CA THR A 335 -8.72 0.35 -13.67
C THR A 335 -7.84 1.11 -12.69
N VAL A 336 -6.93 0.40 -12.01
CA VAL A 336 -6.20 0.93 -10.85
C VAL A 336 -4.70 1.02 -11.15
N GLY A 337 -4.13 2.22 -11.02
CA GLY A 337 -2.68 2.45 -11.03
C GLY A 337 -2.05 2.28 -9.64
N ALA A 338 -0.72 2.13 -9.59
CA ALA A 338 0.02 1.85 -8.36
C ALA A 338 0.69 3.10 -7.81
N SER A 339 0.56 3.30 -6.50
CA SER A 339 1.27 4.35 -5.77
C SER A 339 2.07 3.81 -4.58
N THR A 340 3.03 4.62 -4.13
CA THR A 340 3.79 4.37 -2.91
C THR A 340 2.99 4.68 -1.65
N THR A 341 3.53 4.24 -0.52
CA THR A 341 3.14 4.72 0.82
C THR A 341 4.31 5.52 1.41
N ASP A 342 4.13 6.11 2.59
CA ASP A 342 5.22 6.74 3.34
C ASP A 342 5.99 5.76 4.26
N ARG A 343 5.81 4.44 4.07
CA ARG A 343 6.63 3.40 4.70
C ARG A 343 7.79 3.01 3.77
N LYS A 344 9.01 2.95 4.31
CA LYS A 344 10.19 2.36 3.65
C LYS A 344 10.91 1.37 4.56
N ILE A 345 11.58 0.39 3.96
CA ILE A 345 12.36 -0.62 4.67
C ILE A 345 13.84 -0.35 4.36
N ILE A 346 14.52 0.39 5.24
CA ILE A 346 15.74 1.13 4.89
C ILE A 346 16.97 0.24 4.91
N ALA A 347 17.71 0.26 3.80
CA ALA A 347 19.03 -0.32 3.64
C ALA A 347 19.93 0.71 2.94
N ILE A 348 20.75 1.42 3.70
CA ILE A 348 21.61 2.50 3.21
C ILE A 348 22.90 1.91 2.64
N VAL A 349 23.24 2.26 1.40
CA VAL A 349 24.58 2.01 0.86
C VAL A 349 25.51 3.12 1.32
N LYS A 350 26.54 2.76 2.09
CA LYS A 350 27.57 3.69 2.55
C LYS A 350 28.87 3.42 1.79
N LEU A 351 29.28 4.37 0.96
CA LEU A 351 30.50 4.31 0.17
C LEU A 351 31.72 4.68 1.04
N GLY A 352 32.91 4.25 0.61
CA GLY A 352 34.15 4.47 1.34
C GLY A 352 34.60 5.94 1.43
N ASP A 353 34.03 6.82 0.61
CA ASP A 353 34.21 8.29 0.70
C ASP A 353 33.26 8.96 1.71
N GLY A 354 32.37 8.19 2.34
CA GLY A 354 31.39 8.66 3.30
C GLY A 354 30.03 9.02 2.70
N THR A 355 29.83 8.90 1.39
CA THR A 355 28.53 9.09 0.74
C THR A 355 27.54 8.03 1.22
N GLU A 356 26.34 8.45 1.63
CA GLU A 356 25.26 7.58 2.07
C GLU A 356 24.07 7.70 1.12
N LEU A 357 23.58 6.56 0.63
CA LEU A 357 22.54 6.46 -0.39
C LEU A 357 21.41 5.58 0.14
N ALA A 358 20.20 6.13 0.20
CA ALA A 358 19.06 5.45 0.80
C ALA A 358 18.48 4.40 -0.17
N GLY A 359 18.66 3.12 0.15
CA GLY A 359 18.02 2.00 -0.55
C GLY A 359 17.00 1.26 0.30
N GLN A 360 16.47 0.17 -0.26
CA GLN A 360 15.52 -0.69 0.42
C GLN A 360 15.88 -2.18 0.34
N SER A 361 15.55 -2.92 1.40
CA SER A 361 15.64 -4.39 1.47
C SER A 361 14.97 -4.91 2.72
N ALA A 362 14.21 -6.01 2.60
CA ALA A 362 13.60 -6.66 3.77
C ALA A 362 14.58 -7.57 4.52
N TYR A 363 15.61 -8.09 3.86
CA TYR A 363 16.57 -8.97 4.54
C TYR A 363 17.71 -8.18 5.16
N GLN A 364 17.64 -8.00 6.48
CA GLN A 364 18.58 -7.22 7.30
C GLN A 364 19.22 -8.09 8.39
N PRO A 365 20.19 -8.97 8.04
CA PRO A 365 20.74 -9.92 9.01
C PRO A 365 21.68 -9.26 10.02
N SER A 366 21.44 -9.51 11.30
CA SER A 366 22.31 -9.03 12.41
C SER A 366 23.74 -9.56 12.37
N SER A 367 23.99 -10.63 11.61
CA SER A 367 25.33 -11.17 11.36
C SER A 367 26.15 -10.35 10.36
N PHE A 368 25.52 -9.42 9.62
CA PHE A 368 26.22 -8.54 8.69
C PHE A 368 26.80 -7.34 9.46
N ASN A 369 28.12 -7.18 9.42
CA ASN A 369 28.78 -6.08 10.12
C ASN A 369 28.78 -4.82 9.25
N SER A 370 27.84 -3.91 9.48
CA SER A 370 27.74 -2.62 8.79
C SER A 370 28.91 -1.66 9.07
N SER A 371 29.85 -2.01 9.95
CA SER A 371 31.10 -1.24 10.13
C SER A 371 32.22 -1.68 9.17
N ASP A 372 32.10 -2.87 8.58
CA ASP A 372 33.12 -3.42 7.70
C ASP A 372 32.86 -2.94 6.26
N LEU A 373 33.79 -2.12 5.77
CA LEU A 373 33.86 -1.78 4.35
C LEU A 373 34.42 -2.97 3.55
N MET A 374 33.76 -3.29 2.44
CA MET A 374 34.12 -4.39 1.56
C MET A 374 34.37 -3.86 0.14
N PRO A 375 35.25 -4.50 -0.65
CA PRO A 375 35.44 -4.10 -2.04
C PRO A 375 34.15 -4.21 -2.86
N ILE A 376 33.93 -3.25 -3.75
CA ILE A 376 32.83 -3.27 -4.72
C ILE A 376 33.31 -3.97 -5.99
N VAL A 377 32.44 -4.74 -6.62
CA VAL A 377 32.63 -5.26 -7.98
C VAL A 377 31.42 -4.91 -8.82
N ILE A 378 31.68 -4.36 -10.00
CA ILE A 378 30.67 -4.15 -11.03
C ILE A 378 30.98 -5.11 -12.19
N PRO A 379 30.35 -6.30 -12.25
CA PRO A 379 30.66 -7.32 -13.26
C PRO A 379 30.54 -6.80 -14.70
N GLY A 380 29.59 -5.91 -14.96
CA GLY A 380 29.40 -5.28 -16.27
C GLY A 380 30.42 -4.20 -16.65
N ALA A 381 31.34 -3.80 -15.76
CA ALA A 381 32.27 -2.70 -16.02
C ALA A 381 33.23 -2.97 -17.20
N THR A 382 33.49 -4.24 -17.53
CA THR A 382 34.30 -4.63 -18.69
C THR A 382 33.51 -4.71 -20.00
N GLY A 383 32.23 -4.30 -20.00
CA GLY A 383 31.36 -4.27 -21.18
C GLY A 383 30.57 -5.55 -21.45
N ASP A 384 30.57 -6.52 -20.53
CA ASP A 384 29.70 -7.69 -20.63
C ASP A 384 28.28 -7.33 -20.15
N PHE A 385 27.36 -7.27 -21.12
CA PHE A 385 25.95 -6.95 -20.88
C PHE A 385 25.30 -7.92 -19.89
N LEU A 386 25.49 -9.23 -20.05
CA LEU A 386 24.83 -10.24 -19.20
C LEU A 386 25.42 -10.26 -17.78
N ALA A 387 26.71 -9.93 -17.65
CA ALA A 387 27.34 -9.77 -16.34
C ALA A 387 26.72 -8.60 -15.56
N SER A 388 26.34 -7.50 -16.23
CA SER A 388 25.73 -6.33 -15.58
C SER A 388 24.40 -6.65 -14.86
N TYR A 389 23.65 -7.64 -15.34
CA TYR A 389 22.40 -8.10 -14.73
C TYR A 389 22.58 -9.28 -13.77
N CYS A 390 23.81 -9.77 -13.57
CA CYS A 390 24.10 -10.91 -12.70
C CYS A 390 23.28 -12.17 -13.04
N VAL A 391 23.08 -12.44 -14.34
CA VAL A 391 22.37 -13.64 -14.80
C VAL A 391 23.16 -14.92 -14.54
N LYS A 392 22.48 -16.07 -14.58
CA LYS A 392 23.11 -17.36 -14.34
C LYS A 392 24.29 -17.62 -15.28
N GLY A 393 25.47 -17.91 -14.71
CA GLY A 393 26.71 -18.21 -15.43
C GLY A 393 27.52 -16.98 -15.86
N SER A 394 27.01 -15.75 -15.67
CA SER A 394 27.74 -14.54 -16.06
C SER A 394 28.86 -14.14 -15.10
N LEU A 395 28.87 -14.71 -13.89
CA LEU A 395 29.87 -14.43 -12.85
C LEU A 395 30.99 -15.50 -12.77
N ASP A 396 30.96 -16.55 -13.60
CA ASP A 396 31.85 -17.72 -13.50
C ASP A 396 33.35 -17.39 -13.62
N PHE A 397 33.67 -16.27 -14.28
CA PHE A 397 35.05 -15.81 -14.52
C PHE A 397 35.38 -14.48 -13.81
N ILE A 398 34.52 -14.02 -12.91
CA ILE A 398 34.66 -12.74 -12.21
C ILE A 398 34.83 -13.03 -10.71
N ASP A 399 35.92 -12.56 -10.13
CA ASP A 399 36.18 -12.75 -8.69
C ASP A 399 35.28 -11.82 -7.86
N VAL A 400 34.16 -12.37 -7.41
CA VAL A 400 33.18 -11.70 -6.54
C VAL A 400 33.24 -12.18 -5.08
N SER A 401 34.14 -13.12 -4.76
CA SER A 401 34.17 -13.78 -3.45
C SER A 401 34.46 -12.78 -2.33
N GLY A 402 33.56 -12.66 -1.36
CA GLY A 402 33.70 -11.75 -0.22
C GLY A 402 33.49 -10.26 -0.54
N LYS A 403 32.93 -9.93 -1.70
CA LYS A 403 32.76 -8.55 -2.20
C LYS A 403 31.29 -8.15 -2.31
N ILE A 404 31.03 -6.85 -2.44
CA ILE A 404 29.70 -6.31 -2.74
C ILE A 404 29.53 -6.27 -4.26
N VAL A 405 28.56 -6.99 -4.79
CA VAL A 405 28.32 -7.08 -6.24
C VAL A 405 27.24 -6.09 -6.64
N VAL A 406 27.52 -5.22 -7.61
CA VAL A 406 26.54 -4.30 -8.19
C VAL A 406 25.88 -4.97 -9.39
N CYS A 407 24.56 -5.09 -9.34
CA CYS A 407 23.73 -5.63 -10.42
C CYS A 407 22.68 -4.59 -10.83
N PHE A 408 22.33 -4.56 -12.11
CA PHE A 408 21.20 -3.76 -12.59
C PHE A 408 19.92 -4.60 -12.59
N THR A 409 18.77 -3.96 -12.38
CA THR A 409 17.43 -4.54 -12.58
C THR A 409 17.21 -5.00 -14.03
N GLY A 410 16.24 -5.89 -14.28
CA GLY A 410 15.93 -6.44 -15.62
C GLY A 410 16.54 -7.82 -15.91
N GLU A 411 16.24 -8.42 -17.07
CA GLU A 411 16.62 -9.78 -17.53
C GLU A 411 16.10 -10.96 -16.68
N ILE A 412 16.27 -10.93 -15.35
CA ILE A 412 15.78 -11.91 -14.38
C ILE A 412 15.35 -11.21 -13.09
N ASP A 413 14.52 -11.86 -12.28
CA ASP A 413 14.08 -11.33 -10.98
C ASP A 413 15.26 -10.99 -10.06
N ASN A 414 15.14 -9.89 -9.31
CA ASN A 414 16.16 -9.39 -8.40
C ASN A 414 16.53 -10.40 -7.30
N ILE A 415 15.56 -11.18 -6.82
CA ILE A 415 15.80 -12.33 -5.93
C ILE A 415 16.68 -13.41 -6.60
N GLU A 416 16.47 -13.70 -7.89
CA GLU A 416 17.27 -14.66 -8.64
C GLU A 416 18.70 -14.14 -8.87
N LYS A 417 18.89 -12.85 -9.13
CA LYS A 417 20.23 -12.20 -9.14
C LYS A 417 20.95 -12.43 -7.83
N GLY A 418 20.25 -12.23 -6.71
CA GLY A 418 20.77 -12.53 -5.37
C GLY A 418 21.23 -13.98 -5.27
N LYS A 419 20.46 -14.96 -5.75
CA LYS A 419 20.88 -16.37 -5.73
C LYS A 419 22.13 -16.63 -6.57
N VAL A 420 22.30 -15.94 -7.70
CA VAL A 420 23.51 -16.04 -8.54
C VAL A 420 24.71 -15.47 -7.78
N VAL A 421 24.60 -14.26 -7.24
CA VAL A 421 25.66 -13.59 -6.47
C VAL A 421 26.07 -14.42 -5.25
N TYR A 422 25.10 -14.92 -4.48
CA TYR A 422 25.34 -15.76 -3.31
C TYR A 422 26.11 -17.04 -3.67
N LYS A 423 25.71 -17.73 -4.75
CA LYS A 423 26.39 -18.95 -5.22
C LYS A 423 27.81 -18.70 -5.71
N ALA A 424 28.08 -17.52 -6.27
CA ALA A 424 29.40 -17.10 -6.69
C ALA A 424 30.31 -16.65 -5.52
N GLY A 425 29.79 -16.60 -4.30
CA GLY A 425 30.53 -16.23 -3.09
C GLY A 425 30.49 -14.74 -2.74
N GLY A 426 29.62 -13.95 -3.38
CA GLY A 426 29.40 -12.54 -3.04
C GLY A 426 28.90 -12.36 -1.61
N ALA A 427 29.40 -11.32 -0.92
CA ALA A 427 29.07 -11.03 0.47
C ALA A 427 27.80 -10.18 0.62
N ALA A 428 27.59 -9.24 -0.31
CA ALA A 428 26.40 -8.40 -0.38
C ALA A 428 26.07 -8.05 -1.84
N MET A 429 24.90 -7.47 -2.09
CA MET A 429 24.47 -7.02 -3.42
C MET A 429 23.89 -5.61 -3.38
N ILE A 430 24.29 -4.77 -4.33
CA ILE A 430 23.60 -3.49 -4.60
C ILE A 430 22.85 -3.66 -5.91
N ILE A 431 21.54 -3.44 -5.87
CA ILE A 431 20.71 -3.41 -7.07
C ILE A 431 20.51 -1.95 -7.48
N ILE A 432 20.76 -1.63 -8.74
CA ILE A 432 20.55 -0.31 -9.30
C ILE A 432 19.43 -0.38 -10.33
N ASN A 433 18.42 0.48 -10.16
CA ASN A 433 17.38 0.68 -11.16
C ASN A 433 17.94 1.04 -12.52
N ASP A 434 17.22 0.65 -13.56
CA ASP A 434 17.39 1.27 -14.87
C ASP A 434 16.75 2.67 -14.89
N LYS A 435 16.93 3.38 -16.02
CA LYS A 435 16.38 4.73 -16.15
C LYS A 435 14.85 4.77 -16.09
N ASN A 436 14.16 3.74 -16.59
CA ASN A 436 12.72 3.68 -16.66
C ASN A 436 12.07 3.41 -15.30
N GLU A 437 12.77 2.72 -14.41
CA GLU A 437 12.30 2.47 -13.04
C GLU A 437 12.52 3.67 -12.10
N GLY A 438 13.43 4.58 -12.45
CA GLY A 438 13.59 5.88 -11.77
C GLY A 438 13.82 5.73 -10.27
N TYR A 439 12.87 6.25 -9.47
CA TYR A 439 12.95 6.36 -8.02
C TYR A 439 12.18 5.26 -7.27
N THR A 440 11.39 4.43 -7.97
CA THR A 440 10.66 3.31 -7.35
C THR A 440 11.64 2.21 -6.94
N THR A 441 11.64 1.81 -5.67
CA THR A 441 12.56 0.79 -5.13
C THR A 441 11.80 -0.25 -4.31
N ASP A 442 12.27 -1.50 -4.36
CA ASP A 442 11.61 -2.63 -3.71
C ASP A 442 12.34 -3.08 -2.44
N ALA A 443 11.55 -3.46 -1.44
CA ALA A 443 12.01 -4.01 -0.17
C ALA A 443 11.97 -5.54 -0.21
N GLU A 444 12.65 -6.14 -1.18
CA GLU A 444 12.57 -7.57 -1.39
C GLU A 444 13.25 -8.39 -0.29
N ALA A 445 12.73 -9.60 -0.06
CA ALA A 445 13.28 -10.57 0.87
C ALA A 445 14.44 -11.36 0.22
N HIS A 446 15.58 -10.69 0.04
CA HIS A 446 16.77 -11.27 -0.59
C HIS A 446 17.36 -12.47 0.19
N VAL A 447 18.11 -13.31 -0.54
CA VAL A 447 18.83 -14.48 0.02
C VAL A 447 20.18 -14.13 0.65
N LEU A 448 20.64 -12.90 0.46
CA LEU A 448 21.90 -12.34 0.96
C LEU A 448 21.69 -10.84 1.26
N PRO A 449 22.52 -10.19 2.10
CA PRO A 449 22.40 -8.76 2.40
C PRO A 449 22.37 -7.93 1.12
N ALA A 450 21.35 -7.10 0.95
CA ALA A 450 21.20 -6.33 -0.27
C ALA A 450 20.59 -4.95 -0.01
N SER A 451 20.74 -4.07 -1.01
CA SER A 451 20.11 -2.76 -1.05
C SER A 451 19.72 -2.42 -2.48
N HIS A 452 18.44 -2.08 -2.68
CA HIS A 452 17.91 -1.62 -3.95
C HIS A 452 17.90 -0.08 -3.99
N LEU A 453 18.69 0.48 -4.89
CA LEU A 453 18.86 1.93 -5.08
C LEU A 453 18.07 2.44 -6.28
N THR A 454 17.69 3.72 -6.19
CA THR A 454 17.14 4.50 -7.30
C THR A 454 18.15 4.59 -8.44
N TYR A 455 17.69 4.98 -9.64
CA TYR A 455 18.56 5.22 -10.78
C TYR A 455 19.58 6.32 -10.48
N GLU A 456 19.11 7.44 -9.90
CA GLU A 456 19.96 8.58 -9.55
C GLU A 456 21.05 8.21 -8.54
N ASP A 457 20.69 7.50 -7.47
CA ASP A 457 21.67 7.08 -6.46
C ASP A 457 22.61 6.00 -7.00
N GLY A 458 22.11 5.12 -7.87
CA GLY A 458 22.93 4.18 -8.60
C GLY A 458 24.02 4.84 -9.44
N LEU A 459 23.70 5.95 -10.14
CA LEU A 459 24.71 6.71 -10.89
C LEU A 459 25.85 7.20 -9.98
N LYS A 460 25.55 7.62 -8.75
CA LYS A 460 26.57 8.04 -7.77
C LYS A 460 27.48 6.88 -7.37
N VAL A 461 26.96 5.66 -7.24
CA VAL A 461 27.77 4.45 -7.02
C VAL A 461 28.72 4.21 -8.21
N LEU A 462 28.21 4.35 -9.45
CA LEU A 462 29.03 4.17 -10.65
C LEU A 462 30.15 5.22 -10.76
N GLU A 463 29.82 6.49 -10.51
CA GLU A 463 30.78 7.59 -10.51
C GLU A 463 31.89 7.38 -9.46
N TYR A 464 31.51 7.01 -8.24
CA TYR A 464 32.45 6.66 -7.18
C TYR A 464 33.35 5.49 -7.56
N TYR A 465 32.76 4.42 -8.09
CA TYR A 465 33.50 3.22 -8.51
C TYR A 465 34.55 3.55 -9.58
N LEU A 466 34.19 4.35 -10.59
CA LEU A 466 35.11 4.79 -11.64
C LEU A 466 36.22 5.73 -11.11
N ALA A 467 35.94 6.51 -10.08
CA ALA A 467 36.93 7.39 -9.47
C ALA A 467 37.93 6.63 -8.58
N ALA A 468 37.44 5.68 -7.78
CA ALA A 468 38.24 4.92 -6.82
C ALA A 468 38.90 3.66 -7.42
N MET A 469 38.39 3.14 -8.54
CA MET A 469 38.87 1.94 -9.24
C MET A 469 39.00 0.75 -8.27
N ASP A 470 40.14 0.05 -8.26
CA ASP A 470 40.39 -1.13 -7.42
C ASP A 470 40.35 -0.85 -5.89
N SER A 471 40.26 0.43 -5.49
CA SER A 471 40.11 0.84 -4.09
C SER A 471 38.67 1.21 -3.70
N ALA A 472 37.69 1.01 -4.60
CA ALA A 472 36.29 1.26 -4.32
C ALA A 472 35.75 0.30 -3.24
N MET A 473 35.26 0.88 -2.14
CA MET A 473 34.74 0.14 -0.99
C MET A 473 33.34 0.63 -0.63
N ALA A 474 32.50 -0.25 -0.10
CA ALA A 474 31.20 0.11 0.46
C ALA A 474 30.78 -0.86 1.58
N THR A 475 29.71 -0.49 2.28
CA THR A 475 28.98 -1.37 3.19
C THR A 475 27.49 -1.03 3.12
N ILE A 476 26.65 -1.85 3.77
CA ILE A 476 25.21 -1.64 3.86
C ILE A 476 24.84 -1.42 5.34
N VAL A 477 24.20 -0.30 5.64
CA VAL A 477 23.68 0.04 6.96
C VAL A 477 22.17 -0.16 6.97
N PHE A 478 21.68 -0.95 7.92
CA PHE A 478 20.27 -1.34 8.01
C PHE A 478 19.56 -0.51 9.09
N GLU A 479 18.37 0.03 8.79
CA GLU A 479 17.58 0.87 9.73
C GLU A 479 16.13 0.38 9.89
N ASP A 480 15.87 -0.91 9.71
CA ASP A 480 14.56 -1.54 9.83
C ASP A 480 13.46 -0.84 9.01
N THR A 481 12.25 -0.73 9.56
CA THR A 481 11.08 -0.08 8.94
C THR A 481 10.88 1.33 9.46
N VAL A 482 10.83 2.29 8.54
CA VAL A 482 10.57 3.71 8.85
C VAL A 482 9.27 4.17 8.20
N PHE A 483 8.62 5.16 8.82
CA PHE A 483 7.38 5.78 8.36
C PHE A 483 7.56 7.29 8.20
N GLY A 484 6.63 7.97 7.53
CA GLY A 484 6.70 9.41 7.31
C GLY A 484 7.63 9.84 6.17
N GLN A 485 8.01 8.90 5.30
CA GLN A 485 8.79 9.20 4.09
C GLN A 485 7.98 10.05 3.11
N ARG A 486 8.65 10.94 2.38
CA ARG A 486 8.03 11.90 1.44
C ARG A 486 8.79 11.90 0.11
N PRO A 487 8.11 12.18 -1.01
CA PRO A 487 6.66 12.40 -1.13
C PRO A 487 5.87 11.08 -1.01
N ALA A 488 4.62 11.16 -0.53
CA ALA A 488 3.75 10.00 -0.42
C ALA A 488 2.26 10.40 -0.40
N PRO A 489 1.40 9.75 -1.20
CA PRO A 489 1.76 8.82 -2.27
C PRO A 489 2.50 9.51 -3.43
N ALA A 490 3.33 8.74 -4.11
CA ALA A 490 3.85 9.02 -5.45
C ALA A 490 3.40 7.92 -6.40
N VAL A 491 3.16 8.21 -7.68
CA VAL A 491 2.84 7.14 -8.66
C VAL A 491 4.11 6.38 -9.00
N ALA A 492 4.03 5.05 -8.94
CA ALA A 492 5.17 4.18 -9.22
C ALA A 492 5.59 4.30 -10.70
N SER A 493 6.88 4.21 -10.97
CA SER A 493 7.44 4.30 -12.32
C SER A 493 6.88 3.21 -13.25
N PHE A 494 6.81 1.97 -12.76
CA PHE A 494 6.27 0.84 -13.51
C PHE A 494 4.76 0.95 -13.79
N SER A 495 3.99 1.74 -13.03
CA SER A 495 2.54 1.78 -13.18
C SER A 495 2.18 2.20 -14.60
N SER A 496 1.44 1.38 -15.35
CA SER A 496 1.07 1.72 -16.73
C SER A 496 0.24 3.01 -16.82
N ARG A 497 0.43 3.75 -17.91
CA ARG A 497 -0.09 5.11 -18.10
C ARG A 497 -1.06 5.17 -19.27
N GLY A 498 -2.03 6.07 -19.19
CA GLY A 498 -2.84 6.45 -20.35
C GLY A 498 -2.07 7.37 -21.31
N PRO A 499 -2.74 7.99 -22.30
CA PRO A 499 -4.14 7.81 -22.65
C PRO A 499 -4.48 6.39 -23.11
N ALA A 500 -5.75 6.01 -23.00
CA ALA A 500 -6.25 4.77 -23.57
C ALA A 500 -6.30 4.85 -25.11
N LEU A 501 -6.03 3.73 -25.80
CA LEU A 501 -5.93 3.62 -27.24
C LEU A 501 -7.23 3.18 -27.94
N THR A 502 -8.11 2.46 -27.23
CA THR A 502 -9.27 1.75 -27.78
C THR A 502 -10.63 2.26 -27.27
N ASN A 503 -10.64 3.05 -26.19
CA ASN A 503 -11.88 3.47 -25.52
C ASN A 503 -12.46 4.82 -26.02
N GLY A 504 -11.86 5.43 -27.05
CA GLY A 504 -12.29 6.72 -27.60
C GLY A 504 -11.95 7.94 -26.75
N GLY A 505 -10.97 7.81 -25.84
CA GLY A 505 -10.47 8.93 -25.05
C GLY A 505 -11.20 9.10 -23.71
N ILE A 506 -11.57 8.03 -23.03
CA ILE A 506 -12.01 8.08 -21.61
C ILE A 506 -10.78 7.94 -20.72
N LEU A 507 -10.69 8.74 -19.64
CA LEU A 507 -9.52 8.79 -18.76
C LEU A 507 -9.22 7.42 -18.14
N LYS A 508 -7.95 6.99 -18.27
CA LYS A 508 -7.39 5.80 -17.62
C LYS A 508 -5.94 6.08 -17.18
N PRO A 509 -5.45 5.46 -16.07
CA PRO A 509 -6.23 4.69 -15.10
C PRO A 509 -7.31 5.54 -14.43
N ASP A 510 -8.29 4.93 -13.76
CA ASP A 510 -9.36 5.69 -13.11
C ASP A 510 -8.83 6.37 -11.84
N VAL A 511 -8.03 5.65 -11.04
CA VAL A 511 -7.50 6.06 -9.73
C VAL A 511 -6.17 5.36 -9.42
N LEU A 512 -5.47 5.85 -8.40
CA LEU A 512 -4.31 5.20 -7.77
C LEU A 512 -4.69 4.54 -6.45
N ALA A 513 -4.00 3.46 -6.11
CA ALA A 513 -4.01 2.87 -4.77
C ALA A 513 -2.62 2.31 -4.40
N PRO A 514 -2.35 2.05 -3.10
CA PRO A 514 -1.06 1.55 -2.66
C PRO A 514 -0.69 0.25 -3.37
N GLY A 515 0.44 0.26 -4.07
CA GLY A 515 0.91 -0.85 -4.89
C GLY A 515 2.40 -1.11 -4.80
N VAL A 516 3.17 -0.36 -4.00
CA VAL A 516 4.62 -0.56 -3.82
C VAL A 516 4.90 -1.06 -2.41
N ASN A 517 5.71 -2.14 -2.30
CA ASN A 517 6.13 -2.75 -1.03
C ASN A 517 4.96 -3.09 -0.10
N ILE A 518 3.95 -3.76 -0.66
CA ILE A 518 2.73 -4.16 0.04
C ILE A 518 2.95 -5.50 0.74
N LEU A 519 2.78 -5.50 2.07
CA LEU A 519 2.87 -6.69 2.91
C LEU A 519 1.53 -7.42 2.89
N ALA A 520 1.51 -8.68 2.44
CA ALA A 520 0.31 -9.52 2.51
C ALA A 520 0.66 -11.02 2.63
N ALA A 521 -0.36 -11.86 2.75
CA ALA A 521 -0.23 -13.29 2.99
C ALA A 521 0.50 -14.01 1.86
N TRP A 522 1.32 -15.00 2.22
CA TRP A 522 2.17 -15.71 1.27
C TRP A 522 2.31 -17.21 1.66
N PRO A 523 2.30 -18.15 0.69
CA PRO A 523 2.20 -19.58 0.98
C PRO A 523 3.47 -20.26 1.52
N PHE A 524 4.66 -19.70 1.30
CA PHE A 524 5.94 -20.35 1.61
C PHE A 524 6.99 -19.36 2.10
N LYS A 525 7.96 -19.79 2.92
CA LYS A 525 9.02 -18.91 3.45
C LYS A 525 9.75 -18.09 2.38
N VAL A 526 10.08 -16.84 2.71
CA VAL A 526 10.89 -15.91 1.92
C VAL A 526 12.22 -15.60 2.61
N GLY A 527 13.17 -14.97 1.91
CA GLY A 527 14.49 -14.63 2.48
C GLY A 527 15.52 -15.77 2.41
N PRO A 528 16.53 -15.78 3.31
CA PRO A 528 17.55 -16.83 3.33
C PRO A 528 16.95 -18.19 3.68
N HIS A 529 17.58 -19.27 3.20
CA HIS A 529 17.16 -20.65 3.47
C HIS A 529 15.74 -20.98 2.98
N LEU A 530 15.43 -20.59 1.73
CA LEU A 530 14.19 -20.99 1.05
C LEU A 530 13.98 -22.50 1.16
N THR A 531 12.91 -22.89 1.85
CA THR A 531 12.43 -24.26 1.86
C THR A 531 11.10 -24.28 1.14
N SER A 532 10.93 -25.21 0.21
CA SER A 532 9.67 -25.45 -0.50
C SER A 532 8.63 -26.17 0.37
N THR A 533 8.87 -26.27 1.68
CA THR A 533 7.89 -26.77 2.64
C THR A 533 6.87 -25.68 2.94
N PRO A 534 5.56 -25.97 2.86
CA PRO A 534 4.51 -24.99 3.14
C PRO A 534 4.59 -24.52 4.60
N GLU A 535 5.11 -23.32 4.80
CA GLU A 535 5.09 -22.58 6.05
C GLU A 535 4.50 -21.21 5.74
N PRO A 536 3.24 -20.93 6.14
CA PRO A 536 2.58 -19.66 5.82
C PRO A 536 3.36 -18.49 6.42
N THR A 537 3.58 -17.46 5.62
CA THR A 537 4.35 -16.25 5.99
C THR A 537 3.71 -15.02 5.34
N PHE A 538 4.27 -13.85 5.59
CA PHE A 538 3.98 -12.66 4.78
C PHE A 538 5.12 -12.38 3.80
N ASN A 539 4.82 -11.64 2.75
CA ASN A 539 5.81 -11.16 1.78
C ASN A 539 5.49 -9.73 1.32
N PHE A 540 6.52 -8.99 0.93
CA PHE A 540 6.38 -7.72 0.20
C PHE A 540 6.32 -7.98 -1.30
N LEU A 541 5.35 -7.35 -1.97
CA LEU A 541 5.30 -7.30 -3.43
C LEU A 541 4.93 -5.88 -3.89
N SER A 542 5.37 -5.57 -5.10
CA SER A 542 5.05 -4.32 -5.81
C SER A 542 4.37 -4.62 -7.14
N GLY A 543 3.40 -3.80 -7.51
CA GLY A 543 2.64 -3.92 -8.75
C GLY A 543 1.27 -3.25 -8.67
N THR A 544 0.71 -2.90 -9.84
CA THR A 544 -0.71 -2.57 -9.95
C THR A 544 -1.60 -3.73 -9.50
N SER A 545 -1.08 -4.97 -9.59
CA SER A 545 -1.65 -6.16 -8.96
C SER A 545 -1.95 -6.03 -7.48
N MET A 546 -1.14 -5.28 -6.72
CA MET A 546 -1.38 -5.04 -5.30
C MET A 546 -2.30 -3.84 -5.07
N ALA A 547 -2.33 -2.86 -5.99
CA ALA A 547 -3.24 -1.73 -5.93
C ALA A 547 -4.72 -2.13 -6.18
N THR A 548 -4.96 -3.01 -7.16
CA THR A 548 -6.29 -3.55 -7.51
C THR A 548 -7.09 -4.14 -6.33
N PRO A 549 -6.53 -5.02 -5.48
CA PRO A 549 -7.26 -5.58 -4.35
C PRO A 549 -7.55 -4.53 -3.26
N HIS A 550 -6.76 -3.47 -3.12
CA HIS A 550 -7.11 -2.35 -2.23
C HIS A 550 -8.45 -1.75 -2.65
N VAL A 551 -8.58 -1.39 -3.93
CA VAL A 551 -9.82 -0.81 -4.46
C VAL A 551 -10.95 -1.84 -4.44
N SER A 552 -10.67 -3.11 -4.69
CA SER A 552 -11.67 -4.18 -4.61
C SER A 552 -12.28 -4.31 -3.21
N GLY A 553 -11.47 -4.18 -2.15
CA GLY A 553 -12.00 -4.14 -0.79
C GLY A 553 -12.73 -2.84 -0.46
N ILE A 554 -12.29 -1.68 -0.98
CA ILE A 554 -13.04 -0.42 -0.85
C ILE A 554 -14.43 -0.50 -1.52
N VAL A 555 -14.51 -1.10 -2.71
CA VAL A 555 -15.79 -1.40 -3.39
C VAL A 555 -16.67 -2.27 -2.48
N ALA A 556 -16.11 -3.21 -1.72
CA ALA A 556 -16.87 -4.01 -0.76
C ALA A 556 -17.41 -3.17 0.41
N LEU A 557 -16.63 -2.23 0.93
CA LEU A 557 -17.09 -1.29 1.96
C LEU A 557 -18.25 -0.44 1.44
N ILE A 558 -18.11 0.13 0.23
CA ILE A 558 -19.16 0.93 -0.42
C ILE A 558 -20.42 0.09 -0.63
N LYS A 559 -20.30 -1.13 -1.17
CA LYS A 559 -21.44 -2.03 -1.42
C LYS A 559 -22.14 -2.49 -0.15
N THR A 560 -21.45 -2.44 1.00
CA THR A 560 -22.07 -2.74 2.30
C THR A 560 -22.98 -1.61 2.76
N LYS A 561 -22.54 -0.35 2.63
CA LYS A 561 -23.39 0.83 2.94
C LYS A 561 -24.46 1.07 1.87
N HIS A 562 -24.13 0.80 0.61
CA HIS A 562 -24.98 1.06 -0.55
C HIS A 562 -25.23 -0.21 -1.40
N PRO A 563 -26.03 -1.18 -0.90
CA PRO A 563 -26.23 -2.47 -1.57
C PRO A 563 -26.81 -2.38 -2.99
N GLU A 564 -27.64 -1.35 -3.24
CA GLU A 564 -28.38 -1.17 -4.50
C GLU A 564 -27.62 -0.36 -5.55
N TRP A 565 -26.47 0.24 -5.22
CA TRP A 565 -25.72 1.04 -6.19
C TRP A 565 -25.20 0.21 -7.36
N SER A 566 -25.34 0.75 -8.56
CA SER A 566 -24.79 0.13 -9.76
C SER A 566 -23.25 0.14 -9.77
N PRO A 567 -22.61 -0.70 -10.59
CA PRO A 567 -21.15 -0.64 -10.77
C PRO A 567 -20.65 0.75 -11.18
N SER A 568 -21.37 1.46 -12.06
CA SER A 568 -21.01 2.82 -12.47
C SER A 568 -21.20 3.86 -11.36
N ALA A 569 -22.23 3.71 -10.52
CA ALA A 569 -22.39 4.53 -9.31
C ALA A 569 -21.20 4.37 -8.33
N ILE A 570 -20.75 3.14 -8.11
CA ILE A 570 -19.61 2.85 -7.21
C ILE A 570 -18.31 3.38 -7.82
N GLN A 571 -18.09 3.15 -9.12
CA GLN A 571 -16.94 3.71 -9.83
C GLN A 571 -16.94 5.24 -9.76
N SER A 572 -18.10 5.88 -9.95
CA SER A 572 -18.23 7.32 -9.79
C SER A 572 -17.84 7.78 -8.40
N ALA A 573 -18.35 7.14 -7.34
CA ALA A 573 -18.04 7.54 -5.97
C ALA A 573 -16.53 7.45 -5.65
N ILE A 574 -15.85 6.42 -6.17
CA ILE A 574 -14.40 6.24 -6.01
C ILE A 574 -13.63 7.34 -6.76
N ILE A 575 -14.02 7.62 -8.00
CA ILE A 575 -13.34 8.61 -8.84
C ILE A 575 -13.56 10.02 -8.28
N THR A 576 -14.79 10.39 -7.93
CA THR A 576 -15.12 11.78 -7.56
C THR A 576 -14.62 12.21 -6.19
N SER A 577 -14.25 11.25 -5.34
CA SER A 577 -13.72 11.49 -4.00
C SER A 577 -12.20 11.31 -3.88
N ALA A 578 -11.54 10.89 -4.97
CA ALA A 578 -10.11 10.66 -5.01
C ALA A 578 -9.31 11.95 -4.74
N ILE A 579 -8.12 11.79 -4.16
CA ILE A 579 -7.27 12.87 -3.69
C ILE A 579 -6.04 12.97 -4.60
N ILE A 580 -5.84 14.13 -5.23
CA ILE A 580 -4.71 14.41 -6.13
C ILE A 580 -3.46 14.94 -5.41
N LEU A 581 -3.55 15.10 -4.08
CA LEU A 581 -2.50 15.64 -3.24
C LEU A 581 -1.80 14.53 -2.43
N ASP A 582 -0.52 14.73 -2.18
CA ASP A 582 0.27 13.95 -1.24
C ASP A 582 0.00 14.37 0.21
N LEU A 583 0.63 13.68 1.17
CA LEU A 583 0.48 13.95 2.60
C LEU A 583 1.01 15.32 3.04
N ASP A 584 1.82 16.00 2.22
CA ASP A 584 2.33 17.35 2.48
C ASP A 584 1.47 18.43 1.79
N GLY A 585 0.41 18.03 1.08
CA GLY A 585 -0.51 18.93 0.37
C GLY A 585 0.00 19.36 -1.00
N ASN A 586 1.08 18.76 -1.52
CA ASN A 586 1.57 18.98 -2.88
C ASN A 586 0.85 18.04 -3.86
N TYR A 587 0.91 18.32 -5.16
CA TYR A 587 0.40 17.37 -6.15
C TYR A 587 1.25 16.09 -6.16
N ILE A 588 0.59 14.94 -6.31
CA ILE A 588 1.24 13.64 -6.44
C ILE A 588 2.32 13.70 -7.53
N VAL A 589 3.52 13.20 -7.20
CA VAL A 589 4.65 13.14 -8.13
C VAL A 589 4.76 11.79 -8.81
N ASP A 590 5.49 11.75 -9.92
CA ASP A 590 5.81 10.57 -10.69
C ASP A 590 7.21 10.07 -10.34
N GLU A 591 7.34 8.86 -9.80
CA GLU A 591 8.63 8.26 -9.45
C GLU A 591 9.50 7.94 -10.67
N TYR A 592 9.01 8.09 -11.91
CA TYR A 592 9.90 8.07 -13.08
C TYR A 592 10.68 9.38 -13.24
N THR A 593 10.01 10.53 -13.07
CA THR A 593 10.60 11.86 -13.36
C THR A 593 10.95 12.66 -12.11
N ASN A 594 10.43 12.27 -10.95
CA ASN A 594 10.42 13.03 -9.71
C ASN A 594 9.83 14.44 -9.86
N THR A 595 8.82 14.57 -10.73
CA THR A 595 8.05 15.80 -10.94
C THR A 595 6.56 15.54 -10.80
N THR A 596 5.72 16.57 -10.77
CA THR A 596 4.26 16.41 -10.70
C THR A 596 3.76 15.46 -11.78
N ALA A 597 3.04 14.42 -11.36
CA ALA A 597 2.55 13.39 -12.25
C ALA A 597 1.50 13.96 -13.21
N VAL A 598 1.58 13.54 -14.47
CA VAL A 598 0.56 13.88 -15.47
C VAL A 598 -0.75 13.18 -15.17
N ILE A 599 -1.87 13.76 -15.60
CA ILE A 599 -3.22 13.24 -15.30
C ILE A 599 -3.44 11.78 -15.78
N PHE A 600 -2.79 11.38 -16.87
CA PHE A 600 -2.83 10.01 -17.40
C PHE A 600 -1.97 9.00 -16.61
N ALA A 601 -1.19 9.45 -15.63
CA ALA A 601 -0.50 8.59 -14.69
C ALA A 601 -1.34 8.34 -13.42
N ILE A 602 -2.11 9.34 -12.98
CA ILE A 602 -2.79 9.31 -11.68
C ILE A 602 -4.31 9.13 -11.77
N GLY A 603 -4.90 9.29 -12.96
CA GLY A 603 -6.36 9.32 -13.11
C GLY A 603 -6.98 10.46 -12.31
N ALA A 604 -7.92 10.13 -11.42
CA ALA A 604 -8.49 11.09 -10.47
C ALA A 604 -7.68 11.25 -9.18
N GLY A 605 -6.58 10.51 -9.00
CA GLY A 605 -5.70 10.56 -7.84
C GLY A 605 -5.81 9.33 -6.93
N GLN A 606 -5.28 9.43 -5.72
CA GLN A 606 -5.30 8.37 -4.70
C GLN A 606 -6.73 8.11 -4.22
N VAL A 607 -7.11 6.84 -4.12
CA VAL A 607 -8.41 6.46 -3.56
C VAL A 607 -8.61 6.96 -2.13
N ASN A 608 -9.83 7.43 -1.85
CA ASN A 608 -10.24 7.89 -0.53
C ASN A 608 -11.47 7.08 -0.05
N PRO A 609 -11.26 6.04 0.78
CA PRO A 609 -12.37 5.19 1.23
C PRO A 609 -13.49 5.95 1.94
N SER A 610 -13.16 6.97 2.73
CA SER A 610 -14.14 7.74 3.49
C SER A 610 -15.04 8.57 2.58
N GLY A 611 -14.44 9.31 1.64
CA GLY A 611 -15.18 10.09 0.65
C GLY A 611 -15.97 9.21 -0.32
N ALA A 612 -15.45 8.05 -0.70
CA ALA A 612 -16.14 7.16 -1.64
C ALA A 612 -17.39 6.48 -1.03
N VAL A 613 -17.43 6.33 0.29
CA VAL A 613 -18.60 5.79 1.02
C VAL A 613 -19.69 6.86 1.21
N ASP A 614 -19.35 8.14 1.09
CA ASP A 614 -20.29 9.25 1.17
C ASP A 614 -19.90 10.39 0.20
N PRO A 615 -20.08 10.19 -1.12
CA PRO A 615 -19.54 11.09 -2.13
C PRO A 615 -20.42 12.33 -2.38
N GLY A 616 -21.62 12.42 -1.79
CA GLY A 616 -22.61 13.45 -2.10
C GLY A 616 -23.29 13.27 -3.46
N LEU A 617 -22.54 13.40 -4.56
CA LEU A 617 -23.02 13.20 -5.94
C LEU A 617 -22.29 12.05 -6.66
N ILE A 618 -23.02 11.41 -7.57
CA ILE A 618 -22.47 10.42 -8.51
C ILE A 618 -22.92 10.70 -9.95
N TYR A 619 -22.12 10.24 -10.91
CA TYR A 619 -22.39 10.21 -12.34
C TYR A 619 -22.73 8.77 -12.73
N GLU A 620 -24.00 8.41 -12.57
CA GLU A 620 -24.47 7.06 -12.89
C GLU A 620 -24.67 6.92 -14.41
N ILE A 621 -24.22 5.78 -14.96
CA ILE A 621 -24.39 5.46 -16.39
C ILE A 621 -25.50 4.41 -16.53
N ASN A 622 -26.45 4.68 -17.41
CA ASN A 622 -27.46 3.68 -17.77
C ASN A 622 -26.77 2.54 -18.57
N PRO A 623 -26.91 1.26 -18.17
CA PRO A 623 -26.28 0.15 -18.86
C PRO A 623 -26.60 0.05 -20.37
N ASP A 624 -27.75 0.58 -20.82
CA ASP A 624 -28.09 0.61 -22.25
C ASP A 624 -27.23 1.62 -23.04
N ASP A 625 -26.70 2.67 -22.40
CA ASP A 625 -25.84 3.67 -23.04
C ASP A 625 -24.51 3.07 -23.52
N TYR A 626 -24.00 2.02 -22.88
CA TYR A 626 -22.82 1.29 -23.38
C TYR A 626 -23.05 0.73 -24.79
N THR A 627 -24.30 0.39 -25.16
CA THR A 627 -24.61 -0.04 -26.54
C THR A 627 -24.46 1.12 -27.52
N GLY A 628 -24.95 2.31 -27.15
CA GLY A 628 -24.81 3.52 -27.96
C GLY A 628 -23.37 3.98 -28.08
N TYR A 629 -22.60 3.87 -26.99
CA TYR A 629 -21.17 4.12 -26.93
C TYR A 629 -20.37 3.21 -27.86
N LEU A 630 -20.57 1.89 -27.78
CA LEU A 630 -19.90 0.94 -28.66
C LEU A 630 -20.21 1.20 -30.14
N CYS A 631 -21.47 1.52 -30.46
CA CYS A 631 -21.84 1.92 -31.82
C CYS A 631 -21.20 3.25 -32.25
N GLY A 632 -21.05 4.22 -31.33
CA GLY A 632 -20.39 5.50 -31.57
C GLY A 632 -18.88 5.38 -31.80
N LEU A 633 -18.22 4.43 -31.14
CA LEU A 633 -16.82 4.07 -31.40
C LEU A 633 -16.59 3.42 -32.77
N GLY A 634 -17.65 3.08 -33.51
CA GLY A 634 -17.56 2.48 -34.84
C GLY A 634 -17.53 0.95 -34.86
N TYR A 635 -17.79 0.27 -33.74
CA TYR A 635 -17.93 -1.19 -33.73
C TYR A 635 -19.10 -1.63 -34.62
N THR A 636 -18.90 -2.72 -35.35
CA THR A 636 -19.90 -3.29 -36.24
C THR A 636 -21.08 -3.91 -35.47
N ASN A 637 -22.21 -4.09 -36.14
CA ASN A 637 -23.38 -4.78 -35.56
C ASN A 637 -23.03 -6.16 -34.96
N LYS A 638 -22.08 -6.89 -35.57
CA LYS A 638 -21.66 -8.23 -35.13
C LYS A 638 -20.87 -8.14 -33.84
N GLU A 639 -19.91 -7.22 -33.78
CA GLU A 639 -19.06 -6.99 -32.61
C GLU A 639 -19.86 -6.49 -31.42
N VAL A 640 -20.71 -5.47 -31.62
CA VAL A 640 -21.61 -4.99 -30.56
C VAL A 640 -22.53 -6.11 -30.09
N THR A 641 -23.07 -6.93 -31.00
CA THR A 641 -23.90 -8.10 -30.62
C THR A 641 -23.12 -9.11 -29.76
N ALA A 642 -21.84 -9.35 -30.08
CA ALA A 642 -20.98 -10.26 -29.31
C ALA A 642 -20.75 -9.72 -27.88
N LEU A 643 -20.39 -8.44 -27.77
CA LEU A 643 -20.16 -7.76 -26.49
C LEU A 643 -21.42 -7.67 -25.63
N VAL A 644 -22.56 -7.32 -26.25
CA VAL A 644 -23.80 -7.08 -25.52
C VAL A 644 -24.67 -8.32 -25.28
N GLY A 645 -24.31 -9.45 -25.88
CA GLY A 645 -25.05 -10.71 -25.73
C GLY A 645 -26.49 -10.69 -26.28
N ARG A 646 -26.87 -9.63 -27.01
CA ARG A 646 -28.17 -9.50 -27.68
C ARG A 646 -27.99 -8.88 -29.07
N LYS A 647 -28.87 -9.24 -30.01
CA LYS A 647 -28.78 -8.74 -31.38
C LYS A 647 -28.99 -7.22 -31.43
N VAL A 648 -27.98 -6.50 -31.92
CA VAL A 648 -28.00 -5.03 -32.06
C VAL A 648 -27.88 -4.63 -33.53
N LYS A 649 -28.56 -3.54 -33.89
CA LYS A 649 -28.36 -2.81 -35.14
C LYS A 649 -28.00 -1.37 -34.79
N CYS A 650 -26.74 -0.99 -34.95
CA CYS A 650 -26.25 0.35 -34.60
C CYS A 650 -26.97 1.47 -35.34
N CYS A 651 -27.54 1.22 -36.52
CA CYS A 651 -28.39 2.19 -37.22
C CYS A 651 -29.75 2.48 -36.54
N LYS A 652 -30.13 1.69 -35.53
CA LYS A 652 -31.35 1.84 -34.74
C LYS A 652 -31.09 2.24 -33.28
N VAL A 653 -29.83 2.41 -32.91
CA VAL A 653 -29.41 2.82 -31.56
C VAL A 653 -28.92 4.26 -31.66
N ARG A 654 -29.22 5.09 -30.65
CA ARG A 654 -28.64 6.43 -30.55
C ARG A 654 -27.14 6.29 -30.35
N HIS A 655 -26.34 6.89 -31.23
CA HIS A 655 -24.88 6.91 -31.07
C HIS A 655 -24.52 7.83 -29.92
N ILE A 656 -23.54 7.41 -29.11
CA ILE A 656 -23.01 8.20 -28.00
C ILE A 656 -21.50 8.25 -28.21
N ASP A 657 -20.96 9.44 -28.41
CA ASP A 657 -19.52 9.63 -28.49
C ASP A 657 -18.90 9.36 -27.11
N ALA A 658 -17.66 8.86 -27.07
CA ALA A 658 -16.98 8.50 -25.83
C ALA A 658 -16.96 9.64 -24.79
N GLN A 659 -16.73 10.88 -25.25
CA GLN A 659 -16.69 12.08 -24.41
C GLN A 659 -18.08 12.46 -23.82
N GLN A 660 -19.16 11.99 -24.46
CA GLN A 660 -20.56 12.20 -24.02
C GLN A 660 -21.06 11.12 -23.07
N LEU A 661 -20.31 10.03 -22.87
CA LEU A 661 -20.66 9.06 -21.84
C LEU A 661 -20.63 9.78 -20.47
N ASN A 662 -21.61 9.51 -19.61
CA ASN A 662 -21.75 10.17 -18.30
C ASN A 662 -20.71 9.67 -17.28
N THR A 663 -19.43 9.65 -17.66
CA THR A 663 -18.32 9.29 -16.79
C THR A 663 -17.96 10.47 -15.89
N PRO A 664 -17.44 10.22 -14.68
CA PRO A 664 -17.02 11.24 -13.72
C PRO A 664 -15.72 11.96 -14.12
N SER A 665 -15.17 11.69 -15.30
CA SER A 665 -13.98 12.32 -15.87
C SER A 665 -14.31 12.99 -17.20
N ILE A 666 -13.59 14.05 -17.54
CA ILE A 666 -13.74 14.79 -18.78
C ILE A 666 -12.42 14.73 -19.52
N VAL A 667 -12.43 14.15 -20.71
CA VAL A 667 -11.25 14.11 -21.57
C VAL A 667 -11.66 14.58 -22.96
N VAL A 668 -10.86 15.46 -23.52
CA VAL A 668 -11.14 16.07 -24.81
C VAL A 668 -9.88 16.10 -25.65
N ASP A 669 -10.01 15.60 -26.88
CA ASP A 669 -9.00 15.73 -27.93
C ASP A 669 -9.29 17.02 -28.70
N ILE A 670 -8.33 17.94 -28.73
CA ILE A 670 -8.50 19.24 -29.39
C ILE A 670 -7.22 19.69 -30.09
N SER A 671 -7.38 20.24 -31.30
CA SER A 671 -6.28 20.91 -32.00
C SER A 671 -6.02 22.29 -31.40
N SER A 672 -4.75 22.67 -31.28
CA SER A 672 -4.33 23.97 -30.75
C SER A 672 -4.81 25.18 -31.56
N ASP A 673 -5.19 24.98 -32.82
CA ASP A 673 -5.75 26.00 -33.72
C ASP A 673 -7.28 25.89 -33.87
N SER A 674 -7.93 24.97 -33.16
CA SER A 674 -9.37 24.77 -33.26
C SER A 674 -10.15 25.99 -32.76
N MET A 675 -11.08 26.47 -33.60
CA MET A 675 -12.07 27.47 -33.21
C MET A 675 -13.40 26.84 -32.74
N GLU A 676 -13.47 25.51 -32.68
CA GLU A 676 -14.67 24.78 -32.31
C GLU A 676 -14.91 24.83 -30.78
N VAL A 677 -16.18 24.87 -30.41
CA VAL A 677 -16.62 24.78 -29.03
C VAL A 677 -17.07 23.36 -28.76
N ILE A 678 -16.35 22.64 -27.92
CA ILE A 678 -16.73 21.29 -27.54
C ILE A 678 -17.75 21.39 -26.41
N ILE A 679 -18.93 20.81 -26.60
CA ILE A 679 -20.05 20.83 -25.65
C ILE A 679 -20.30 19.41 -25.17
N LEU A 680 -20.17 19.19 -23.87
CA LEU A 680 -20.39 17.90 -23.21
C LEU A 680 -21.57 18.01 -22.25
N GLU A 681 -22.41 16.98 -22.18
CA GLU A 681 -23.46 16.88 -21.16
C GLU A 681 -23.04 15.95 -20.02
N ARG A 682 -23.37 16.31 -18.79
CA ARG A 682 -23.24 15.45 -17.61
C ARG A 682 -24.50 15.50 -16.77
N THR A 683 -24.87 14.37 -16.20
CA THR A 683 -26.00 14.23 -15.28
C THR A 683 -25.47 13.78 -13.92
N ALA A 684 -25.62 14.64 -12.92
CA ALA A 684 -25.25 14.35 -11.53
C ALA A 684 -26.49 13.91 -10.75
N LYS A 685 -26.34 12.87 -9.94
CA LYS A 685 -27.38 12.33 -9.06
C LYS A 685 -26.99 12.54 -7.60
N ASN A 686 -27.87 13.14 -6.81
CA ASN A 686 -27.68 13.27 -5.38
C ASN A 686 -27.90 11.93 -4.68
N VAL A 687 -26.92 11.48 -3.93
CA VAL A 687 -26.98 10.27 -3.09
C VAL A 687 -26.82 10.55 -1.60
N GLY A 688 -26.70 11.84 -1.23
CA GLY A 688 -26.74 12.27 0.16
C GLY A 688 -28.14 12.12 0.77
N ASP A 689 -28.19 12.03 2.11
CA ASP A 689 -29.41 11.77 2.88
C ASP A 689 -30.41 12.95 2.91
N VAL A 690 -30.01 14.14 2.48
CA VAL A 690 -30.78 15.38 2.59
C VAL A 690 -30.71 16.24 1.33
N ALA A 691 -31.51 17.31 1.32
CA ALA A 691 -31.36 18.39 0.37
C ALA A 691 -29.99 19.05 0.52
N GLU A 692 -29.32 19.32 -0.60
CA GLU A 692 -27.98 19.89 -0.62
C GLU A 692 -27.76 20.67 -1.92
N ASP A 693 -27.10 21.82 -1.77
CA ASP A 693 -26.79 22.73 -2.86
C ASP A 693 -25.28 22.72 -3.09
N TYR A 694 -24.87 22.55 -4.34
CA TYR A 694 -23.48 22.46 -4.75
C TYR A 694 -23.11 23.63 -5.65
N ARG A 695 -21.99 24.28 -5.39
CA ARG A 695 -21.42 25.34 -6.23
C ARG A 695 -20.25 24.81 -7.04
N ALA A 696 -20.19 25.17 -8.32
CA ALA A 696 -19.08 24.80 -9.17
C ALA A 696 -17.82 25.64 -8.88
N GLN A 697 -16.68 24.98 -8.76
CA GLN A 697 -15.34 25.56 -8.84
C GLN A 697 -14.58 24.88 -9.98
N ILE A 698 -13.94 25.67 -10.84
CA ILE A 698 -13.27 25.17 -12.04
C ILE A 698 -11.80 25.57 -11.98
N THR A 699 -10.93 24.57 -12.12
CA THR A 699 -9.52 24.76 -12.45
C THR A 699 -9.34 24.36 -13.91
N ALA A 700 -9.37 25.33 -14.81
CA ALA A 700 -9.29 25.06 -16.24
C ALA A 700 -7.90 24.51 -16.62
N PRO A 701 -7.81 23.47 -17.47
CA PRO A 701 -6.54 23.04 -18.02
C PRO A 701 -5.82 24.17 -18.77
N PRO A 702 -4.49 24.30 -18.65
CA PRO A 702 -3.72 25.27 -19.42
C PRO A 702 -4.04 25.20 -20.93
N GLY A 703 -4.38 26.35 -21.53
CA GLY A 703 -4.65 26.49 -22.97
C GLY A 703 -6.14 26.50 -23.38
N VAL A 704 -7.05 26.19 -22.45
CA VAL A 704 -8.51 26.22 -22.72
C VAL A 704 -9.27 27.06 -21.69
N THR A 705 -10.44 27.57 -22.07
CA THR A 705 -11.49 27.95 -21.11
C THR A 705 -12.49 26.83 -20.95
N VAL A 706 -13.05 26.73 -19.75
CA VAL A 706 -14.14 25.79 -19.41
C VAL A 706 -15.29 26.61 -18.80
N GLU A 707 -16.48 26.49 -19.39
CA GLU A 707 -17.70 27.18 -18.95
C GLU A 707 -18.82 26.17 -18.70
N LEU A 708 -19.69 26.44 -17.72
CA LEU A 708 -20.86 25.61 -17.43
C LEU A 708 -22.16 26.33 -17.83
N SER A 709 -23.19 25.55 -18.19
CA SER A 709 -24.55 26.11 -18.37
C SER A 709 -25.20 26.52 -17.04
N ILE A 710 -24.84 25.85 -15.95
CA ILE A 710 -25.28 26.15 -14.58
C ILE A 710 -24.10 26.00 -13.62
N TYR A 711 -23.96 26.93 -12.67
CA TYR A 711 -22.88 26.94 -11.66
C TYR A 711 -23.35 26.55 -10.26
N GLU A 712 -24.64 26.20 -10.12
CA GLU A 712 -25.24 25.77 -8.86
C GLU A 712 -26.20 24.61 -9.15
N LEU A 713 -25.96 23.45 -8.52
CA LEU A 713 -26.85 22.29 -8.57
C LEU A 713 -27.63 22.23 -7.26
N ARG A 714 -28.96 22.25 -7.35
CA ARG A 714 -29.84 22.23 -6.17
C ARG A 714 -30.66 20.95 -6.13
N PHE A 715 -30.49 20.19 -5.04
CA PHE A 715 -31.19 18.93 -4.84
C PHE A 715 -32.10 19.00 -3.62
N TRP A 716 -33.34 18.57 -3.79
CA TRP A 716 -34.37 18.63 -2.73
C TRP A 716 -34.65 17.29 -2.08
N ARG A 717 -34.19 16.19 -2.70
CA ARG A 717 -34.40 14.82 -2.23
C ARG A 717 -33.27 13.90 -2.70
N PRO A 718 -33.00 12.81 -1.98
CA PRO A 718 -32.13 11.74 -2.46
C PRO A 718 -32.62 11.16 -3.80
N GLY A 719 -31.69 10.81 -4.67
CA GLY A 719 -31.94 10.24 -5.99
C GLY A 719 -32.41 11.23 -7.06
N GLN A 720 -32.51 12.53 -6.76
CA GLN A 720 -32.78 13.54 -7.77
C GLN A 720 -31.56 13.70 -8.69
N GLU A 721 -31.83 13.82 -9.99
CA GLU A 721 -30.83 14.01 -11.05
C GLU A 721 -30.94 15.43 -11.62
N VAL A 722 -29.80 16.04 -11.95
CA VAL A 722 -29.70 17.33 -12.62
C VAL A 722 -28.63 17.24 -13.71
N SER A 723 -29.00 17.62 -14.94
CA SER A 723 -28.08 17.72 -16.08
C SER A 723 -27.51 19.13 -16.22
N PHE A 724 -26.27 19.22 -16.68
CA PHE A 724 -25.59 20.46 -17.04
C PHE A 724 -24.70 20.27 -18.26
N GLU A 725 -24.41 21.37 -18.96
CA GLU A 725 -23.48 21.38 -20.09
C GLU A 725 -22.13 21.94 -19.66
N ILE A 726 -21.07 21.39 -20.22
CA ILE A 726 -19.69 21.83 -20.09
C ILE A 726 -19.22 22.27 -21.47
N ARG A 727 -18.73 23.50 -21.60
CA ARG A 727 -18.26 24.08 -22.86
C ARG A 727 -16.77 24.35 -22.77
N ILE A 728 -16.00 23.74 -23.66
CA ILE A 728 -14.54 23.86 -23.71
C ILE A 728 -14.13 24.56 -25.00
N ARG A 729 -13.29 25.59 -24.88
CA ARG A 729 -12.79 26.38 -26.02
C ARG A 729 -11.30 26.65 -25.87
N VAL A 730 -10.56 26.62 -26.97
CA VAL A 730 -9.16 27.09 -26.98
C VAL A 730 -9.16 28.61 -26.78
N ASN A 731 -8.34 29.11 -25.86
CA ASN A 731 -8.30 30.55 -25.51
C ASN A 731 -6.92 31.20 -25.69
N SER A 732 -5.87 30.41 -25.93
CA SER A 732 -4.55 30.91 -26.25
C SER A 732 -3.83 29.95 -27.20
N THR A 733 -3.07 30.50 -28.14
CA THR A 733 -2.10 29.76 -28.96
C THR A 733 -0.79 29.55 -28.19
N VAL A 734 -0.85 29.26 -26.88
CA VAL A 734 0.33 28.73 -26.19
C VAL A 734 0.61 27.42 -26.89
N SER A 735 1.82 27.31 -27.44
CA SER A 735 2.31 26.18 -28.22
C SER A 735 2.41 24.93 -27.33
N ALA A 736 1.27 24.36 -26.96
CA ALA A 736 1.17 23.00 -26.50
C ALA A 736 1.62 22.15 -27.69
N GLY A 737 2.78 21.52 -27.59
CA GLY A 737 3.27 20.63 -28.64
C GLY A 737 2.23 19.55 -28.91
N SER A 738 2.04 19.19 -30.18
CA SER A 738 1.22 18.02 -30.55
C SER A 738 1.70 16.80 -29.75
N GLY A 739 0.77 16.09 -29.12
CA GLY A 739 1.05 14.97 -28.22
C GLY A 739 1.28 15.34 -26.74
N SER A 740 1.17 16.62 -26.35
CA SER A 740 1.20 17.05 -24.95
C SER A 740 -0.17 16.93 -24.26
N PHE A 741 -0.16 16.92 -22.93
CA PHE A 741 -1.35 16.86 -22.10
C PHE A 741 -1.45 18.09 -21.19
N SER A 742 -2.67 18.54 -20.94
CA SER A 742 -2.94 19.50 -19.88
C SER A 742 -4.06 19.02 -18.97
N GLY A 743 -3.90 19.26 -17.67
CA GLY A 743 -4.81 18.78 -16.63
C GLY A 743 -5.50 19.93 -15.91
N GLY A 744 -6.73 19.69 -15.48
CA GLY A 744 -7.56 20.57 -14.68
C GLY A 744 -8.63 19.77 -13.94
N LYS A 745 -9.61 20.46 -13.35
CA LYS A 745 -10.70 19.81 -12.61
C LYS A 745 -11.96 20.68 -12.55
N LEU A 746 -13.10 20.02 -12.44
CA LEU A 746 -14.39 20.58 -12.05
C LEU A 746 -14.74 20.04 -10.66
N GLU A 747 -15.06 20.93 -9.73
CA GLU A 747 -15.43 20.58 -8.36
C GLU A 747 -16.83 21.09 -8.06
N TRP A 748 -17.72 20.21 -7.62
CA TRP A 748 -19.01 20.59 -7.03
C TRP A 748 -18.87 20.59 -5.51
N ILE A 749 -18.96 21.77 -4.90
CA ILE A 749 -18.66 22.00 -3.49
C ILE A 749 -19.94 22.37 -2.75
N SER A 750 -20.23 21.65 -1.68
CA SER A 750 -21.27 21.97 -0.70
C SER A 750 -20.66 22.19 0.69
N ASP A 751 -21.51 22.39 1.70
CA ASP A 751 -21.06 22.48 3.09
C ASP A 751 -20.49 21.15 3.64
N LYS A 752 -20.71 20.02 2.96
CA LYS A 752 -20.33 18.67 3.43
C LYS A 752 -19.46 17.89 2.45
N HIS A 753 -19.63 18.12 1.16
CA HIS A 753 -19.07 17.28 0.11
C HIS A 753 -18.30 18.10 -0.91
N VAL A 754 -17.25 17.50 -1.44
CA VAL A 754 -16.51 17.98 -2.61
C VAL A 754 -16.51 16.85 -3.62
N VAL A 755 -17.09 17.09 -4.79
CA VAL A 755 -17.21 16.11 -5.87
C VAL A 755 -16.34 16.55 -7.03
N THR A 756 -15.23 15.87 -7.25
CA THR A 756 -14.19 16.29 -8.18
C THR A 756 -14.21 15.47 -9.46
N SER A 757 -14.33 16.11 -10.60
CA SER A 757 -14.18 15.50 -11.92
C SER A 757 -12.88 15.98 -12.57
N PRO A 758 -11.90 15.09 -12.84
CA PRO A 758 -10.70 15.46 -13.57
C PRO A 758 -11.03 15.90 -15.00
N ILE A 759 -10.33 16.93 -15.48
CA ILE A 759 -10.40 17.42 -16.86
C ILE A 759 -9.04 17.21 -17.51
N ALA A 760 -8.96 16.44 -18.59
CA ALA A 760 -7.74 16.26 -19.38
C ALA A 760 -7.96 16.80 -20.80
N ILE A 761 -7.00 17.55 -21.31
CA ILE A 761 -6.92 17.91 -22.73
C ILE A 761 -5.74 17.17 -23.34
N LYS A 762 -6.01 16.46 -24.43
CA LYS A 762 -5.00 15.89 -25.31
C LYS A 762 -4.87 16.81 -26.53
N TRP A 763 -3.69 17.41 -26.68
CA TRP A 763 -3.41 18.30 -27.79
C TRP A 763 -3.03 17.48 -29.03
N THR A 764 -3.84 17.57 -30.08
CA THR A 764 -3.62 16.86 -31.36
C THR A 764 -2.87 17.72 -32.36
#